data_AF-A0A086AE15-F1
#
_entry.id   AF-A0A086AE15-F1
#
_cell.length_a   1.000
_cell.length_b   1.000
_cell.length_c   1.000
_cell.angle_alpha   90.00
_cell.angle_beta   90.00
_cell.angle_gamma   90.00
#
_symmetry.space_group_name_H-M   'P 1'
#
loop_
_entity.id
_entity.type
_entity.pdbx_description
1 polymer ?
#
loop_
_entity_poly.entity_id
_entity_poly.type
_entity_poly.pdbx_seq_one_letter_code
_entity_poly.pdbx_strand_id
1 'polypeptide(L)'
;MKLLKAAGFFMTVGVSVICNAQVANTAVSKTNNEKPFDFTVEQFADIKVLRYQIPGWESLTLKEQELVYYLTQAGTAGRDIMWDQNYKNNLKIRKALEQIYVSYKGDKKSTDWKNFEIYLKRVWFSNGIHHHYSNEKIKPDFSQEYFAGLLKATKTKLSPEVTAILFNDEDSKKVNLDESKGLLAGSAINFYDKGITLQEAEDFYKKQTSPDPKKPISYGLNSKLVKNAKGQLEEKVWKSGGMYGAAIDKIIFWLEKAKTVAENKKQGDAIGLLIEYYRTGSLKTWDDYNIAWLHATEGNIDYISGFIEVYNDPLGYRGSYEGVVQIKDFDMSAKMEVVSKNAQWFEDNSPLMPEHKKKNVVGVSYKTVIVAGESGDASPSTPIGVNLPNADWIRADHGSKSVSLGNIIDAYSKSSGSGKLKEFANDEEEIALAKQYGEIGDKLHTALHEVVGHASGQINEGVGTPKETLKSYASTLEEGRADLVGLYYLYNPKLQEIGLVDDWKKVGMESYDSYIRNGLMTQLVRLDLGANIEEAHMRNRQWVSAWVYEKGKKDNVIEKITRNGKTYFNITDYDKLHDLFGQLLREVQRIKSEGDYNAGKALVENYGVKVDQKLHAEVLERNKQFPSAPYSGFVNPILEPKVDAKGKIISIEVKQPKTFAEQMLDYSKNFGFLPLEN
;
A
#
# COMPACT_ATOMS: atom_id res chain seq x y z
N MET A 1 -6.12 38.94 -79.84
CA MET A 1 -5.55 40.30 -79.99
C MET A 1 -4.26 40.33 -79.20
N LYS A 2 -3.10 40.28 -79.87
CA LYS A 2 -2.20 41.43 -80.13
C LYS A 2 -1.74 42.10 -78.83
N LEU A 3 -0.47 42.35 -78.50
CA LEU A 3 0.86 42.23 -79.12
C LEU A 3 1.84 42.53 -77.95
N LEU A 4 2.83 41.68 -77.70
CA LEU A 4 4.27 41.91 -77.95
C LEU A 4 5.02 42.97 -77.11
N LYS A 5 6.04 42.45 -76.41
CA LYS A 5 7.46 42.87 -76.34
C LYS A 5 7.83 44.23 -75.71
N ALA A 6 8.74 44.17 -74.75
CA ALA A 6 10.10 44.69 -74.94
C ALA A 6 11.09 44.02 -73.98
N ALA A 7 12.28 43.75 -74.49
CA ALA A 7 13.39 43.08 -73.85
C ALA A 7 14.38 44.09 -73.24
N GLY A 8 15.22 43.63 -72.30
CA GLY A 8 16.38 44.38 -71.81
C GLY A 8 17.30 43.54 -70.91
N PHE A 9 18.39 43.05 -71.51
CA PHE A 9 19.65 42.55 -70.91
C PHE A 9 20.22 43.51 -69.83
N PHE A 10 21.12 43.20 -68.87
CA PHE A 10 22.33 42.36 -68.80
C PHE A 10 22.79 42.24 -67.31
N MET A 11 23.41 41.10 -66.92
CA MET A 11 24.58 40.90 -65.98
C MET A 11 24.64 41.62 -64.60
N THR A 12 25.12 41.06 -63.47
CA THR A 12 25.63 39.75 -62.99
C THR A 12 26.01 39.92 -61.49
N VAL A 13 26.15 38.79 -60.76
CA VAL A 13 26.80 38.61 -59.44
C VAL A 13 25.97 39.12 -58.23
N GLY A 14 25.69 38.38 -57.17
CA GLY A 14 26.02 37.02 -56.75
C GLY A 14 25.56 36.79 -55.31
N VAL A 15 25.62 35.53 -54.90
CA VAL A 15 25.55 34.98 -53.53
C VAL A 15 24.17 34.87 -52.87
N SER A 16 23.79 33.60 -52.80
CA SER A 16 22.75 32.92 -52.04
C SER A 16 22.85 33.08 -50.52
N VAL A 17 21.70 33.19 -49.85
CA VAL A 17 21.41 32.46 -48.62
C VAL A 17 19.98 31.91 -48.71
N ILE A 18 19.88 30.58 -48.63
CA ILE A 18 18.63 29.82 -48.61
C ILE A 18 18.07 29.88 -47.19
N CYS A 19 16.85 30.36 -47.01
CA CYS A 19 16.06 30.15 -45.80
C CYS A 19 14.90 29.21 -46.14
N ASN A 20 15.00 27.95 -45.74
CA ASN A 20 13.90 27.00 -45.79
C ASN A 20 13.03 27.21 -44.54
N ALA A 21 11.86 27.80 -44.73
CA ALA A 21 10.83 27.84 -43.69
C ALA A 21 10.09 26.50 -43.66
N GLN A 22 10.42 25.63 -42.70
CA GLN A 22 9.60 24.49 -42.33
C GLN A 22 8.41 24.97 -41.49
N VAL A 23 7.22 24.77 -42.02
CA VAL A 23 5.95 24.99 -41.31
C VAL A 23 5.84 23.93 -40.21
N ALA A 24 5.94 24.35 -38.95
CA ALA A 24 5.67 23.51 -37.80
C ALA A 24 4.16 23.29 -37.67
N ASN A 25 3.71 22.04 -37.85
CA ASN A 25 2.37 21.61 -37.43
C ASN A 25 2.34 21.58 -35.90
N THR A 26 1.75 22.59 -35.29
CA THR A 26 1.36 22.57 -33.88
C THR A 26 0.18 21.61 -33.70
N ALA A 27 0.45 20.43 -33.15
CA ALA A 27 -0.58 19.55 -32.65
C ALA A 27 -1.31 20.27 -31.51
N VAL A 28 -2.55 20.70 -31.79
CA VAL A 28 -3.47 21.20 -30.77
C VAL A 28 -3.74 20.06 -29.80
N SER A 29 -3.21 20.18 -28.58
CA SER A 29 -3.54 19.31 -27.46
C SER A 29 -5.06 19.32 -27.28
N LYS A 30 -5.73 18.20 -27.57
CA LYS A 30 -7.11 17.97 -27.14
C LYS A 30 -7.08 17.93 -25.62
N THR A 31 -7.61 18.97 -24.99
CA THR A 31 -8.05 18.91 -23.60
C THR A 31 -9.17 17.89 -23.53
N ASN A 32 -8.83 16.65 -23.14
CA ASN A 32 -9.82 15.65 -22.80
C ASN A 32 -10.61 16.17 -21.60
N ASN A 33 -11.87 16.55 -21.83
CA ASN A 33 -12.91 16.65 -20.81
C ASN A 33 -13.24 15.24 -20.28
N GLU A 34 -12.25 14.50 -19.78
CA GLU A 34 -12.50 13.29 -19.03
C GLU A 34 -13.01 13.68 -17.65
N LYS A 35 -14.12 13.05 -17.23
CA LYS A 35 -14.60 13.21 -15.85
C LYS A 35 -13.47 12.80 -14.90
N PRO A 36 -13.24 13.53 -13.80
CA PRO A 36 -12.28 13.14 -12.79
C PRO A 36 -12.50 11.68 -12.36
N PHE A 37 -11.41 10.92 -12.21
CA PHE A 37 -11.48 9.53 -11.79
C PHE A 37 -12.09 9.44 -10.38
N ASP A 38 -13.16 8.66 -10.24
CA ASP A 38 -13.82 8.45 -8.95
C ASP A 38 -13.17 7.28 -8.21
N PHE A 39 -12.39 7.61 -7.17
CA PHE A 39 -11.71 6.64 -6.31
C PHE A 39 -12.66 5.92 -5.34
N THR A 40 -13.89 6.39 -5.14
CA THR A 40 -14.84 5.75 -4.22
C THR A 40 -15.78 4.84 -5.02
N VAL A 41 -15.99 3.61 -4.52
CA VAL A 41 -16.96 2.67 -5.11
C VAL A 41 -18.27 2.77 -4.35
N GLU A 42 -18.22 2.52 -3.04
CA GLU A 42 -19.38 2.57 -2.15
C GLU A 42 -18.94 2.59 -0.67
N GLN A 43 -19.87 2.85 0.25
CA GLN A 43 -19.65 2.78 1.69
C GLN A 43 -20.83 2.05 2.35
N PHE A 44 -20.53 1.15 3.28
CA PHE A 44 -21.52 0.38 4.04
C PHE A 44 -20.96 0.01 5.41
N ALA A 45 -21.82 -0.02 6.44
CA ALA A 45 -21.39 -0.24 7.83
C ALA A 45 -20.18 0.65 8.20
N ASP A 46 -19.09 0.04 8.63
CA ASP A 46 -17.81 0.64 9.02
C ASP A 46 -16.74 0.60 7.90
N ILE A 47 -17.14 0.28 6.67
CA ILE A 47 -16.25 0.02 5.53
C ILE A 47 -16.51 0.99 4.37
N LYS A 48 -15.41 1.53 3.83
CA LYS A 48 -15.39 2.27 2.56
C LYS A 48 -14.67 1.45 1.49
N VAL A 49 -15.34 1.12 0.41
CA VAL A 49 -14.71 0.43 -0.73
C VAL A 49 -14.24 1.47 -1.74
N LEU A 50 -12.96 1.39 -2.08
CA LEU A 50 -12.24 2.27 -2.99
C LEU A 50 -11.83 1.53 -4.26
N ARG A 51 -11.32 2.25 -5.25
CA ARG A 51 -10.68 1.70 -6.45
C ARG A 51 -9.37 2.45 -6.74
N TYR A 52 -8.43 1.79 -7.39
CA TYR A 52 -7.13 2.36 -7.76
C TYR A 52 -6.86 2.25 -9.27
N GLN A 53 -6.01 3.13 -9.78
CA GLN A 53 -5.51 3.08 -11.15
C GLN A 53 -4.18 2.30 -11.20
N ILE A 54 -3.75 1.91 -12.41
CA ILE A 54 -2.43 1.31 -12.65
C ILE A 54 -1.59 2.29 -13.50
N PRO A 55 -1.09 3.40 -12.94
CA PRO A 55 -0.24 4.33 -13.69
C PRO A 55 0.97 3.60 -14.31
N GLY A 56 1.26 3.91 -15.58
CA GLY A 56 2.37 3.30 -16.31
C GLY A 56 2.04 1.97 -17.00
N TRP A 57 0.78 1.50 -16.97
CA TRP A 57 0.34 0.30 -17.69
C TRP A 57 0.65 0.37 -19.20
N GLU A 58 0.45 1.55 -19.80
CA GLU A 58 0.65 1.81 -21.22
C GLU A 58 2.13 1.86 -21.60
N SER A 59 3.03 2.03 -20.62
CA SER A 59 4.47 1.99 -20.81
C SER A 59 5.03 0.56 -20.86
N LEU A 60 4.24 -0.44 -20.45
CA LEU A 60 4.63 -1.84 -20.53
C LEU A 60 4.54 -2.36 -21.97
N THR A 61 5.51 -3.18 -22.36
CA THR A 61 5.42 -4.02 -23.55
C THR A 61 4.28 -5.04 -23.39
N LEU A 62 3.76 -5.55 -24.51
CA LEU A 62 2.72 -6.59 -24.45
C LEU A 62 3.16 -7.83 -23.66
N LYS A 63 4.44 -8.21 -23.74
CA LYS A 63 4.99 -9.34 -22.97
C LYS A 63 4.93 -9.08 -21.46
N GLU A 64 5.25 -7.86 -21.03
CA GLU A 64 5.14 -7.42 -19.63
C GLU A 64 3.67 -7.37 -19.19
N GLN A 65 2.76 -6.84 -20.01
CA GLN A 65 1.31 -6.86 -19.72
C GLN A 65 0.77 -8.29 -19.57
N GLU A 66 1.20 -9.22 -20.44
CA GLU A 66 0.88 -10.65 -20.32
C GLU A 66 1.40 -11.24 -19.01
N LEU A 67 2.63 -10.90 -18.60
CA LEU A 67 3.19 -11.36 -17.33
C LEU A 67 2.36 -10.86 -16.14
N VAL A 68 2.02 -9.56 -16.10
CA VAL A 68 1.16 -8.99 -15.06
C VAL A 68 -0.21 -9.68 -15.04
N TYR A 69 -0.83 -9.86 -16.21
CA TYR A 69 -2.10 -10.56 -16.32
C TYR A 69 -2.03 -11.97 -15.76
N TYR A 70 -1.06 -12.79 -16.17
CA TYR A 70 -0.93 -14.16 -15.70
C TYR A 70 -0.64 -14.23 -14.19
N LEU A 71 0.18 -13.34 -13.65
CA LEU A 71 0.43 -13.28 -12.20
C LEU A 71 -0.82 -12.87 -11.42
N THR A 72 -1.60 -11.90 -11.91
CA THR A 72 -2.87 -11.49 -11.27
C THR A 72 -3.89 -12.63 -11.30
N GLN A 73 -3.96 -13.37 -12.41
CA GLN A 73 -4.80 -14.55 -12.53
C GLN A 73 -4.36 -15.68 -11.57
N ALA A 74 -3.05 -15.88 -11.40
CA ALA A 74 -2.51 -16.84 -10.45
C ALA A 74 -2.90 -16.47 -9.01
N GLY A 75 -2.67 -15.21 -8.60
CA GLY A 75 -3.07 -14.72 -7.28
C GLY A 75 -4.56 -14.93 -7.01
N THR A 76 -5.42 -14.45 -7.92
CA THR A 76 -6.88 -14.53 -7.78
C THR A 76 -7.40 -15.98 -7.74
N ALA A 77 -6.71 -16.93 -8.39
CA ALA A 77 -7.08 -18.35 -8.35
C ALA A 77 -7.02 -18.97 -6.94
N GLY A 78 -6.25 -18.39 -6.02
CA GLY A 78 -6.22 -18.83 -4.62
C GLY A 78 -7.27 -18.17 -3.72
N ARG A 79 -8.18 -17.35 -4.25
CA ARG A 79 -9.20 -16.64 -3.44
C ARG A 79 -9.91 -17.56 -2.44
N ASP A 80 -10.41 -18.70 -2.89
CA ASP A 80 -11.18 -19.60 -2.02
C ASP A 80 -10.34 -20.22 -0.89
N ILE A 81 -9.03 -20.32 -1.05
CA ILE A 81 -8.11 -20.80 -0.01
C ILE A 81 -8.22 -19.90 1.21
N MET A 82 -8.13 -18.59 1.02
CA MET A 82 -8.23 -17.62 2.12
C MET A 82 -9.59 -17.70 2.84
N TRP A 83 -10.68 -17.91 2.09
CA TRP A 83 -12.01 -18.07 2.67
C TRP A 83 -12.10 -19.30 3.58
N ASP A 84 -11.57 -20.44 3.13
CA ASP A 84 -11.57 -21.69 3.90
C ASP A 84 -10.60 -21.62 5.10
N GLN A 85 -9.41 -21.01 4.92
CA GLN A 85 -8.45 -20.75 6.00
C GLN A 85 -9.09 -19.91 7.11
N ASN A 86 -9.82 -18.84 6.74
CA ASN A 86 -10.47 -17.97 7.71
C ASN A 86 -11.50 -18.69 8.58
N TYR A 87 -12.30 -19.60 8.00
CA TYR A 87 -13.27 -20.40 8.74
C TYR A 87 -13.88 -21.52 7.88
N LYS A 88 -13.96 -22.74 8.43
CA LYS A 88 -14.39 -23.96 7.72
C LYS A 88 -15.77 -23.91 7.04
N ASN A 89 -16.68 -23.03 7.49
CA ASN A 89 -18.02 -22.92 6.92
C ASN A 89 -18.15 -21.72 5.95
N ASN A 90 -17.11 -20.91 5.78
CA ASN A 90 -17.17 -19.68 4.99
C ASN A 90 -17.60 -19.93 3.53
N LEU A 91 -17.09 -20.96 2.86
CA LEU A 91 -17.46 -21.26 1.49
C LEU A 91 -18.95 -21.66 1.36
N LYS A 92 -19.48 -22.43 2.33
CA LYS A 92 -20.92 -22.79 2.41
C LYS A 92 -21.79 -21.55 2.62
N ILE A 93 -21.41 -20.72 3.58
CA ILE A 93 -22.13 -19.50 3.95
C ILE A 93 -22.12 -18.52 2.77
N ARG A 94 -20.94 -18.23 2.21
CA ARG A 94 -20.78 -17.34 1.04
C ARG A 94 -21.69 -17.78 -0.10
N LYS A 95 -21.64 -19.06 -0.49
CA LYS A 95 -22.47 -19.59 -1.59
C LYS A 95 -23.96 -19.45 -1.31
N ALA A 96 -24.41 -19.68 -0.08
CA ALA A 96 -25.81 -19.51 0.30
C ALA A 96 -26.24 -18.04 0.23
N LEU A 97 -25.45 -17.12 0.80
CA LEU A 97 -25.74 -15.69 0.77
C LEU A 97 -25.76 -15.15 -0.67
N GLU A 98 -24.78 -15.53 -1.49
CA GLU A 98 -24.70 -15.16 -2.91
C GLU A 98 -25.92 -15.67 -3.70
N GLN A 99 -26.29 -16.94 -3.49
CA GLN A 99 -27.47 -17.53 -4.15
C GLN A 99 -28.76 -16.78 -3.77
N ILE A 100 -28.92 -16.41 -2.50
CA ILE A 100 -30.03 -15.57 -2.05
C ILE A 100 -29.99 -14.22 -2.77
N TYR A 101 -28.84 -13.54 -2.78
CA TYR A 101 -28.66 -12.22 -3.35
C TYR A 101 -29.09 -12.14 -4.83
N VAL A 102 -28.62 -13.10 -5.63
CA VAL A 102 -28.88 -13.15 -7.08
C VAL A 102 -30.28 -13.66 -7.42
N SER A 103 -30.86 -14.54 -6.59
CA SER A 103 -32.12 -15.22 -6.91
C SER A 103 -33.36 -14.59 -6.30
N TYR A 104 -33.23 -13.85 -5.20
CA TYR A 104 -34.38 -13.29 -4.49
C TYR A 104 -35.17 -12.30 -5.36
N LYS A 105 -36.48 -12.51 -5.46
CA LYS A 105 -37.43 -11.71 -6.25
C LYS A 105 -38.46 -10.96 -5.38
N GLY A 106 -38.35 -11.04 -4.06
CA GLY A 106 -39.21 -10.29 -3.14
C GLY A 106 -38.80 -8.83 -3.03
N ASP A 107 -39.33 -8.14 -2.00
CA ASP A 107 -39.04 -6.73 -1.78
C ASP A 107 -37.59 -6.50 -1.36
N LYS A 108 -36.82 -5.81 -2.21
CA LYS A 108 -35.43 -5.40 -1.97
C LYS A 108 -35.30 -3.99 -1.38
N LYS A 109 -36.41 -3.33 -1.07
CA LYS A 109 -36.43 -2.00 -0.45
C LYS A 109 -36.65 -2.05 1.06
N SER A 110 -37.05 -3.20 1.60
CA SER A 110 -37.26 -3.41 3.04
C SER A 110 -35.96 -3.22 3.84
N THR A 111 -36.11 -2.85 5.12
CA THR A 111 -34.97 -2.69 6.04
C THR A 111 -34.20 -4.01 6.20
N ASP A 112 -34.91 -5.13 6.38
CA ASP A 112 -34.26 -6.44 6.53
C ASP A 112 -33.44 -6.85 5.29
N TRP A 113 -33.92 -6.54 4.08
CA TRP A 113 -33.15 -6.82 2.87
C TRP A 113 -31.88 -5.97 2.80
N LYS A 114 -31.97 -4.68 3.15
CA LYS A 114 -30.79 -3.81 3.20
C LYS A 114 -29.78 -4.31 4.23
N ASN A 115 -30.23 -4.76 5.39
CA ASN A 115 -29.38 -5.34 6.42
C ASN A 115 -28.75 -6.66 5.96
N PHE A 116 -29.49 -7.49 5.21
CA PHE A 116 -28.96 -8.67 4.53
C PHE A 116 -27.86 -8.33 3.51
N GLU A 117 -28.09 -7.31 2.67
CA GLU A 117 -27.10 -6.87 1.69
C GLU A 117 -25.84 -6.32 2.36
N ILE A 118 -25.99 -5.51 3.42
CA ILE A 118 -24.86 -5.02 4.22
C ILE A 118 -24.09 -6.20 4.82
N TYR A 119 -24.78 -7.19 5.41
CA TYR A 119 -24.14 -8.37 5.97
C TYR A 119 -23.31 -9.15 4.93
N LEU A 120 -23.89 -9.43 3.75
CA LEU A 120 -23.18 -10.09 2.66
C LEU A 120 -21.95 -9.28 2.21
N LYS A 121 -22.07 -7.95 2.10
CA LYS A 121 -20.94 -7.09 1.74
C LYS A 121 -19.83 -7.12 2.79
N ARG A 122 -20.16 -7.14 4.09
CA ARG A 122 -19.15 -7.31 5.16
C ARG A 122 -18.50 -8.69 5.12
N VAL A 123 -19.25 -9.73 4.76
CA VAL A 123 -18.72 -11.09 4.59
C VAL A 123 -17.76 -11.17 3.40
N TRP A 124 -18.10 -10.57 2.26
CA TRP A 124 -17.20 -10.43 1.12
C TRP A 124 -15.94 -9.66 1.47
N PHE A 125 -16.08 -8.50 2.12
CA PHE A 125 -14.97 -7.64 2.48
C PHE A 125 -14.00 -8.31 3.45
N SER A 126 -14.51 -9.12 4.38
CA SER A 126 -13.69 -9.76 5.41
C SER A 126 -13.18 -11.15 5.03
N ASN A 127 -13.44 -11.61 3.80
CA ASN A 127 -13.18 -12.98 3.35
C ASN A 127 -13.76 -14.04 4.32
N GLY A 128 -14.92 -13.78 4.91
CA GLY A 128 -15.53 -14.63 5.94
C GLY A 128 -16.53 -13.93 6.86
N ILE A 129 -17.08 -14.66 7.82
CA ILE A 129 -18.10 -14.14 8.77
C ILE A 129 -17.54 -13.38 9.97
N HIS A 130 -16.25 -13.14 10.03
CA HIS A 130 -15.58 -12.42 11.12
C HIS A 130 -15.01 -11.12 10.59
N HIS A 131 -15.05 -10.08 11.40
CA HIS A 131 -14.55 -8.77 11.04
C HIS A 131 -13.05 -8.81 10.76
N HIS A 132 -12.63 -8.34 9.58
CA HIS A 132 -11.25 -8.36 9.10
C HIS A 132 -10.22 -7.82 10.11
N TYR A 133 -10.55 -6.73 10.81
CA TYR A 133 -9.65 -6.10 11.80
C TYR A 133 -9.79 -6.68 13.23
N SER A 134 -10.98 -6.58 13.85
CA SER A 134 -11.18 -6.99 15.25
C SER A 134 -11.25 -8.51 15.48
N ASN A 135 -11.37 -9.30 14.42
CA ASN A 135 -11.61 -10.76 14.44
C ASN A 135 -12.96 -11.19 15.04
N GLU A 136 -13.81 -10.26 15.51
CA GLU A 136 -15.11 -10.57 16.10
C GLU A 136 -16.10 -11.06 15.03
N LYS A 137 -16.96 -12.02 15.36
CA LYS A 137 -17.99 -12.53 14.45
C LYS A 137 -18.98 -11.42 14.12
N ILE A 138 -19.23 -11.23 12.83
CA ILE A 138 -20.19 -10.26 12.31
C ILE A 138 -21.59 -10.80 12.65
N LYS A 139 -22.34 -10.03 13.44
CA LYS A 139 -23.74 -10.34 13.76
C LYS A 139 -24.68 -9.80 12.68
N PRO A 140 -25.63 -10.59 12.18
CA PRO A 140 -26.67 -10.10 11.27
C PRO A 140 -27.60 -9.08 11.95
N ASP A 141 -27.90 -7.97 11.27
CA ASP A 141 -28.92 -6.99 11.70
C ASP A 141 -30.32 -7.32 11.15
N PHE A 142 -30.61 -8.60 10.97
CA PHE A 142 -31.92 -9.14 10.56
C PHE A 142 -32.19 -10.43 11.34
N SER A 143 -33.46 -10.84 11.47
CA SER A 143 -33.78 -12.00 12.29
C SER A 143 -33.44 -13.34 11.60
N GLN A 144 -33.25 -14.37 12.41
CA GLN A 144 -33.05 -15.73 11.92
C GLN A 144 -34.27 -16.24 11.14
N GLU A 145 -35.50 -15.85 11.55
CA GLU A 145 -36.73 -16.18 10.85
C GLU A 145 -36.79 -15.54 9.47
N TYR A 146 -36.36 -14.28 9.35
CA TYR A 146 -36.27 -13.59 8.06
C TYR A 146 -35.29 -14.31 7.13
N PHE A 147 -34.11 -14.67 7.64
CA PHE A 147 -33.12 -15.42 6.88
C PHE A 147 -33.62 -16.80 6.44
N ALA A 148 -34.34 -17.53 7.29
CA ALA A 148 -35.00 -18.77 6.93
C ALA A 148 -36.05 -18.57 5.81
N GLY A 149 -36.77 -17.45 5.85
CA GLY A 149 -37.66 -17.00 4.77
C GLY A 149 -36.92 -16.81 3.44
N LEU A 150 -35.76 -16.16 3.45
CA LEU A 150 -34.91 -15.97 2.27
C LEU A 150 -34.40 -17.30 1.70
N LEU A 151 -33.92 -18.21 2.55
CA LEU A 151 -33.48 -19.56 2.14
C LEU A 151 -34.63 -20.29 1.43
N LYS A 152 -35.84 -20.30 2.01
CA LYS A 152 -37.02 -20.93 1.43
C LYS A 152 -37.44 -20.28 0.11
N ALA A 153 -37.52 -18.94 0.06
CA ALA A 153 -37.94 -18.19 -1.12
C ALA A 153 -37.01 -18.39 -2.32
N THR A 154 -35.72 -18.60 -2.07
CA THR A 154 -34.70 -18.78 -3.11
C THR A 154 -34.32 -20.24 -3.36
N LYS A 155 -34.93 -21.19 -2.63
CA LYS A 155 -34.58 -22.62 -2.63
C LYS A 155 -33.09 -22.87 -2.34
N THR A 156 -32.48 -21.97 -1.56
CA THR A 156 -31.08 -22.05 -1.17
C THR A 156 -30.93 -23.06 -0.04
N LYS A 157 -29.93 -23.93 -0.15
CA LYS A 157 -29.62 -24.94 0.87
C LYS A 157 -28.49 -24.44 1.77
N LEU A 158 -28.74 -24.42 3.08
CA LEU A 158 -27.76 -24.25 4.13
C LEU A 158 -28.22 -25.11 5.32
N SER A 159 -27.31 -25.81 5.99
CA SER A 159 -27.72 -26.69 7.08
C SER A 159 -28.25 -25.87 8.27
N PRO A 160 -29.19 -26.41 9.07
CA PRO A 160 -29.69 -25.70 10.26
C PRO A 160 -28.58 -25.34 11.25
N GLU A 161 -27.56 -26.19 11.39
CA GLU A 161 -26.43 -25.97 12.28
C GLU A 161 -25.59 -24.77 11.81
N VAL A 162 -25.22 -24.73 10.53
CA VAL A 162 -24.47 -23.60 9.96
C VAL A 162 -25.30 -22.31 9.97
N THR A 163 -26.62 -22.43 9.78
CA THR A 163 -27.53 -21.29 9.89
C THR A 163 -27.53 -20.72 11.31
N ALA A 164 -27.63 -21.58 12.32
CA ALA A 164 -27.63 -21.17 13.73
C ALA A 164 -26.33 -20.46 14.13
N ILE A 165 -25.18 -20.87 13.58
CA ILE A 165 -23.88 -20.22 13.83
C ILE A 165 -23.89 -18.74 13.46
N LEU A 166 -24.65 -18.31 12.45
CA LEU A 166 -24.71 -16.89 12.08
C LEU A 166 -25.35 -16.02 13.18
N PHE A 167 -26.23 -16.60 14.01
CA PHE A 167 -27.05 -15.87 14.99
C PHE A 167 -26.70 -16.16 16.45
N ASN A 168 -26.02 -17.27 16.75
CA ASN A 168 -25.61 -17.64 18.11
C ASN A 168 -24.20 -17.08 18.48
N ASP A 169 -23.64 -17.49 19.61
CA ASP A 169 -22.30 -17.07 20.09
C ASP A 169 -21.19 -18.10 19.86
N GLU A 170 -21.44 -19.18 19.12
CA GLU A 170 -20.40 -20.14 18.73
C GLU A 170 -19.41 -19.51 17.75
N ASP A 171 -18.14 -19.92 17.77
CA ASP A 171 -17.12 -19.41 16.84
C ASP A 171 -17.08 -17.86 16.82
N SER A 172 -17.24 -17.23 17.99
CA SER A 172 -17.42 -15.78 18.15
C SER A 172 -16.21 -14.96 17.71
N LYS A 173 -15.03 -15.55 17.60
CA LYS A 173 -13.80 -14.86 17.19
C LYS A 173 -12.99 -15.70 16.22
N LYS A 174 -12.51 -15.09 15.14
CA LYS A 174 -11.62 -15.74 14.15
C LYS A 174 -10.31 -16.15 14.81
N VAL A 175 -9.63 -15.17 15.42
CA VAL A 175 -8.35 -15.33 16.12
C VAL A 175 -8.50 -14.82 17.54
N ASN A 176 -8.37 -15.72 18.51
CA ASN A 176 -8.42 -15.42 19.93
C ASN A 176 -7.02 -15.37 20.53
N LEU A 177 -6.68 -14.23 21.13
CA LEU A 177 -5.44 -14.01 21.87
C LEU A 177 -5.65 -13.92 23.38
N ASP A 178 -6.90 -14.12 23.85
CA ASP A 178 -7.21 -14.22 25.27
C ASP A 178 -6.93 -15.64 25.77
N GLU A 179 -5.81 -15.81 26.46
CA GLU A 179 -5.37 -17.11 26.99
C GLU A 179 -6.42 -17.75 27.91
N SER A 180 -7.22 -16.96 28.63
CA SER A 180 -8.24 -17.48 29.55
C SER A 180 -9.37 -18.22 28.82
N LYS A 181 -9.57 -17.92 27.54
CA LYS A 181 -10.53 -18.59 26.63
C LYS A 181 -9.87 -19.70 25.80
N GLY A 182 -8.55 -19.85 25.92
CA GLY A 182 -7.72 -20.75 25.13
C GLY A 182 -7.47 -20.22 23.72
N LEU A 183 -6.19 -20.14 23.32
CA LEU A 183 -5.78 -19.62 22.01
C LEU A 183 -6.39 -20.41 20.84
N LEU A 184 -6.26 -21.74 20.84
CA LEU A 184 -6.85 -22.59 19.80
C LEU A 184 -8.36 -22.81 20.00
N ALA A 185 -8.78 -23.14 21.22
CA ALA A 185 -10.18 -23.48 21.50
C ALA A 185 -11.13 -22.29 21.31
N GLY A 186 -10.66 -21.07 21.57
CA GLY A 186 -11.41 -19.83 21.37
C GLY A 186 -11.31 -19.25 19.95
N SER A 187 -10.52 -19.84 19.06
CA SER A 187 -10.34 -19.36 17.68
C SER A 187 -11.16 -20.19 16.70
N ALA A 188 -11.86 -19.50 15.79
CA ALA A 188 -12.60 -20.12 14.69
C ALA A 188 -11.73 -20.39 13.45
N ILE A 189 -10.51 -19.83 13.38
CA ILE A 189 -9.58 -20.01 12.27
C ILE A 189 -9.37 -21.50 11.93
N ASN A 190 -9.36 -21.84 10.64
CA ASN A 190 -9.38 -23.23 10.18
C ASN A 190 -7.96 -23.83 9.99
N PHE A 191 -6.98 -23.37 10.75
CA PHE A 191 -5.59 -23.88 10.68
C PHE A 191 -5.35 -25.14 11.53
N TYR A 192 -6.25 -25.43 12.46
CA TYR A 192 -6.19 -26.57 13.36
C TYR A 192 -7.58 -27.21 13.40
N ASP A 193 -7.66 -28.54 13.37
CA ASP A 193 -8.94 -29.21 13.60
C ASP A 193 -9.44 -29.01 15.03
N LYS A 194 -10.77 -28.98 15.16
CA LYS A 194 -11.44 -28.84 16.46
C LYS A 194 -11.01 -29.96 17.41
N GLY A 195 -10.60 -29.59 18.62
CA GLY A 195 -10.17 -30.53 19.65
C GLY A 195 -8.66 -30.82 19.68
N ILE A 196 -7.86 -30.13 18.88
CA ILE A 196 -6.41 -30.01 19.10
C ILE A 196 -6.18 -28.96 20.19
N THR A 197 -5.44 -29.34 21.24
CA THR A 197 -5.08 -28.43 22.33
C THR A 197 -3.82 -27.63 22.00
N LEU A 198 -3.62 -26.51 22.70
CA LEU A 198 -2.41 -25.69 22.59
C LEU A 198 -1.14 -26.53 22.81
N GLN A 199 -1.11 -27.32 23.89
CA GLN A 199 0.03 -28.17 24.24
C GLN A 199 0.32 -29.22 23.17
N GLU A 200 -0.72 -29.87 22.63
CA GLU A 200 -0.58 -30.86 21.55
C GLU A 200 0.07 -30.24 20.30
N ALA A 201 -0.36 -29.05 19.89
CA ALA A 201 0.21 -28.34 18.75
C ALA A 201 1.66 -27.91 19.01
N GLU A 202 1.95 -27.31 20.17
CA GLU A 202 3.32 -26.94 20.52
C GLU A 202 4.26 -28.14 20.59
N ASP A 203 3.84 -29.25 21.22
CA ASP A 203 4.65 -30.46 21.33
C ASP A 203 4.87 -31.13 19.98
N PHE A 204 3.94 -30.95 19.03
CA PHE A 204 4.12 -31.40 17.66
C PHE A 204 5.26 -30.63 16.96
N TYR A 205 5.29 -29.29 17.09
CA TYR A 205 6.30 -28.45 16.45
C TYR A 205 7.65 -28.43 17.17
N LYS A 206 7.68 -28.56 18.50
CA LYS A 206 8.91 -28.72 19.30
C LYS A 206 9.74 -29.94 18.88
N LYS A 207 9.11 -30.96 18.29
CA LYS A 207 9.78 -32.17 17.78
C LYS A 207 10.38 -31.98 16.39
N GLN A 208 9.98 -30.95 15.65
CA GLN A 208 10.53 -30.67 14.34
C GLN A 208 11.93 -30.09 14.50
N THR A 209 12.90 -30.65 13.78
CA THR A 209 14.29 -30.18 13.83
C THR A 209 14.75 -29.90 12.42
N SER A 210 15.18 -28.66 12.20
CA SER A 210 15.75 -28.26 10.92
C SER A 210 17.09 -28.96 10.68
N PRO A 211 17.40 -29.39 9.44
CA PRO A 211 18.69 -30.00 9.12
C PRO A 211 19.89 -29.11 9.48
N ASP A 212 19.73 -27.80 9.33
CA ASP A 212 20.67 -26.78 9.79
C ASP A 212 19.97 -25.85 10.80
N PRO A 213 20.36 -25.86 12.09
CA PRO A 213 19.79 -24.96 13.10
C PRO A 213 20.02 -23.47 12.81
N LYS A 214 21.02 -23.11 11.99
CA LYS A 214 21.25 -21.71 11.58
C LYS A 214 20.36 -21.27 10.43
N LYS A 215 19.73 -22.22 9.74
CA LYS A 215 18.83 -22.02 8.61
C LYS A 215 17.51 -22.75 8.85
N PRO A 216 16.76 -22.36 9.89
CA PRO A 216 15.57 -23.08 10.27
C PRO A 216 14.49 -23.02 9.18
N ILE A 217 13.86 -24.17 8.93
CA ILE A 217 12.69 -24.29 8.06
C ILE A 217 11.45 -23.81 8.80
N SER A 218 10.58 -23.07 8.12
CA SER A 218 9.29 -22.58 8.66
C SER A 218 8.23 -23.69 8.78
N TYR A 219 8.46 -24.69 9.62
CA TYR A 219 7.51 -25.79 9.84
C TYR A 219 6.10 -25.28 10.20
N GLY A 220 5.08 -25.88 9.60
CA GLY A 220 3.68 -25.47 9.79
C GLY A 220 3.17 -24.40 8.84
N LEU A 221 4.03 -23.68 8.11
CA LEU A 221 3.64 -22.52 7.30
C LEU A 221 2.53 -22.81 6.28
N ASN A 222 2.58 -23.95 5.62
CA ASN A 222 1.68 -24.30 4.51
C ASN A 222 0.81 -25.54 4.78
N SER A 223 0.29 -25.69 5.99
CA SER A 223 -0.53 -26.86 6.30
C SER A 223 -1.59 -26.59 7.35
N LYS A 224 -2.62 -27.44 7.35
CA LYS A 224 -3.55 -27.57 8.46
C LYS A 224 -3.14 -28.72 9.36
N LEU A 225 -3.14 -28.55 10.68
CA LEU A 225 -2.89 -29.65 11.61
C LEU A 225 -4.20 -30.34 11.96
N VAL A 226 -4.23 -31.66 11.79
CA VAL A 226 -5.42 -32.49 11.98
C VAL A 226 -5.11 -33.71 12.85
N LYS A 227 -6.15 -34.37 13.37
CA LYS A 227 -6.05 -35.71 13.95
C LYS A 227 -6.46 -36.74 12.91
N ASN A 228 -5.58 -37.68 12.59
CA ASN A 228 -5.90 -38.75 11.64
C ASN A 228 -6.84 -39.79 12.26
N ALA A 229 -7.24 -40.79 11.47
CA ALA A 229 -8.16 -41.84 11.92
C ALA A 229 -7.66 -42.66 13.13
N LYS A 230 -6.36 -42.61 13.45
CA LYS A 230 -5.75 -43.23 14.63
C LYS A 230 -5.62 -42.28 15.83
N GLY A 231 -6.13 -41.05 15.71
CA GLY A 231 -6.02 -40.01 16.73
C GLY A 231 -4.66 -39.31 16.82
N GLN A 232 -3.76 -39.55 15.85
CA GLN A 232 -2.42 -38.95 15.83
C GLN A 232 -2.43 -37.63 15.07
N LEU A 233 -1.63 -36.67 15.51
CA LEU A 233 -1.47 -35.39 14.82
C LEU A 233 -0.71 -35.58 13.50
N GLU A 234 -1.22 -34.97 12.43
CA GLU A 234 -0.56 -34.89 11.12
C GLU A 234 -0.86 -33.57 10.42
N GLU A 235 0.02 -33.16 9.51
CA GLU A 235 -0.18 -31.99 8.67
C GLU A 235 -0.86 -32.38 7.35
N LYS A 236 -1.98 -31.73 7.03
CA LYS A 236 -2.55 -31.69 5.69
C LYS A 236 -1.91 -30.53 4.93
N VAL A 237 -0.81 -30.84 4.23
CA VAL A 237 -0.04 -29.88 3.45
C VAL A 237 -0.88 -29.32 2.29
N TRP A 238 -0.82 -28.00 2.11
CA TRP A 238 -1.48 -27.27 1.04
C TRP A 238 -0.63 -27.30 -0.24
N LYS A 239 -1.02 -28.17 -1.18
CA LYS A 239 -0.28 -28.41 -2.43
C LYS A 239 -1.16 -29.04 -3.50
N SER A 240 -0.65 -29.12 -4.73
CA SER A 240 -1.23 -29.90 -5.81
C SER A 240 -1.48 -31.35 -5.37
N GLY A 241 -2.69 -31.86 -5.64
CA GLY A 241 -3.14 -33.18 -5.17
C GLY A 241 -3.31 -33.35 -3.65
N GLY A 242 -3.08 -32.29 -2.86
CA GLY A 242 -3.30 -32.25 -1.42
C GLY A 242 -4.51 -31.40 -1.02
N MET A 243 -4.50 -30.89 0.21
CA MET A 243 -5.51 -29.92 0.65
C MET A 243 -5.38 -28.65 -0.21
N TYR A 244 -6.51 -28.09 -0.63
CA TYR A 244 -6.59 -26.98 -1.60
C TYR A 244 -6.04 -27.24 -3.01
N GLY A 245 -5.71 -28.49 -3.36
CA GLY A 245 -5.13 -28.86 -4.65
C GLY A 245 -5.90 -28.32 -5.87
N ALA A 246 -7.23 -28.31 -5.83
CA ALA A 246 -8.06 -27.81 -6.93
C ALA A 246 -7.81 -26.33 -7.28
N ALA A 247 -7.58 -25.47 -6.27
CA ALA A 247 -7.22 -24.07 -6.48
C ALA A 247 -5.73 -23.93 -6.81
N ILE A 248 -4.87 -24.68 -6.13
CA ILE A 248 -3.41 -24.66 -6.35
C ILE A 248 -3.03 -25.10 -7.77
N ASP A 249 -3.74 -26.06 -8.36
CA ASP A 249 -3.53 -26.46 -9.75
C ASP A 249 -3.84 -25.32 -10.73
N LYS A 250 -4.81 -24.45 -10.40
CA LYS A 250 -5.11 -23.24 -11.18
C LYS A 250 -4.06 -22.16 -10.97
N ILE A 251 -3.54 -22.00 -9.76
CA ILE A 251 -2.39 -21.14 -9.47
C ILE A 251 -1.19 -21.57 -10.33
N ILE A 252 -0.83 -22.86 -10.29
CA ILE A 252 0.26 -23.45 -11.07
C ILE A 252 0.07 -23.21 -12.57
N PHE A 253 -1.13 -23.46 -13.11
CA PHE A 253 -1.44 -23.24 -14.52
C PHE A 253 -1.12 -21.80 -14.98
N TRP A 254 -1.48 -20.80 -14.17
CA TRP A 254 -1.21 -19.41 -14.49
C TRP A 254 0.27 -19.04 -14.28
N LEU A 255 0.92 -19.57 -13.25
CA LEU A 255 2.36 -19.39 -13.04
C LEU A 255 3.20 -20.01 -14.16
N GLU A 256 2.79 -21.16 -14.72
CA GLU A 256 3.43 -21.76 -15.88
C GLU A 256 3.37 -20.84 -17.09
N LYS A 257 2.24 -20.17 -17.32
CA LYS A 257 2.10 -19.15 -18.36
C LYS A 257 2.99 -17.93 -18.07
N ALA A 258 2.95 -17.41 -16.85
CA ALA A 258 3.80 -16.30 -16.41
C ALA A 258 5.28 -16.59 -16.66
N LYS A 259 5.75 -17.80 -16.33
CA LYS A 259 7.14 -18.23 -16.57
C LYS A 259 7.56 -18.13 -18.05
N THR A 260 6.66 -18.40 -18.99
CA THR A 260 6.97 -18.30 -20.44
C THR A 260 7.20 -16.87 -20.92
N VAL A 261 6.68 -15.90 -20.18
CA VAL A 261 6.80 -14.47 -20.48
C VAL A 261 7.60 -13.71 -19.42
N ALA A 262 8.36 -14.41 -18.58
CA ALA A 262 9.28 -13.79 -17.63
C ALA A 262 10.23 -12.82 -18.34
N GLU A 263 10.51 -11.69 -17.69
CA GLU A 263 11.34 -10.61 -18.21
C GLU A 263 12.80 -11.04 -18.36
N ASN A 264 13.27 -11.89 -17.45
CA ASN A 264 14.63 -12.40 -17.43
C ASN A 264 14.69 -13.81 -16.81
N LYS A 265 15.87 -14.45 -16.93
CA LYS A 265 16.08 -15.82 -16.46
C LYS A 265 15.90 -15.95 -14.93
N LYS A 266 16.41 -15.02 -14.14
CA LYS A 266 16.30 -15.08 -12.67
C LYS A 266 14.85 -15.05 -12.21
N GLN A 267 14.02 -14.17 -12.79
CA GLN A 267 12.59 -14.11 -12.52
C GLN A 267 11.90 -15.41 -12.95
N GLY A 268 12.22 -15.95 -14.13
CA GLY A 268 11.68 -17.23 -14.61
C GLY A 268 12.10 -18.44 -13.76
N ASP A 269 13.33 -18.46 -13.22
CA ASP A 269 13.83 -19.48 -12.31
C ASP A 269 13.08 -19.41 -10.96
N ALA A 270 12.88 -18.21 -10.41
CA ALA A 270 12.10 -18.00 -9.19
C ALA A 270 10.63 -18.46 -9.36
N ILE A 271 9.95 -18.07 -10.46
CA ILE A 271 8.60 -18.59 -10.77
C ILE A 271 8.62 -20.12 -10.87
N GLY A 272 9.68 -20.71 -11.43
CA GLY A 272 9.88 -22.15 -11.48
C GLY A 272 9.92 -22.82 -10.11
N LEU A 273 10.65 -22.24 -9.15
CA LEU A 273 10.70 -22.74 -7.77
C LEU A 273 9.36 -22.55 -7.04
N LEU A 274 8.63 -21.45 -7.29
CA LEU A 274 7.30 -21.25 -6.74
C LEU A 274 6.30 -22.32 -7.24
N ILE A 275 6.36 -22.65 -8.53
CA ILE A 275 5.56 -23.76 -9.10
C ILE A 275 5.92 -25.08 -8.41
N GLU A 276 7.20 -25.37 -8.21
CA GLU A 276 7.65 -26.60 -7.55
C GLU A 276 7.23 -26.66 -6.08
N TYR A 277 7.27 -25.52 -5.39
CA TYR A 277 6.72 -25.39 -4.04
C TYR A 277 5.24 -25.74 -3.99
N TYR A 278 4.42 -25.17 -4.88
CA TYR A 278 3.00 -25.48 -4.94
C TYR A 278 2.71 -26.94 -5.33
N ARG A 279 3.56 -27.57 -6.15
CA ARG A 279 3.43 -28.99 -6.50
C ARG A 279 3.77 -29.91 -5.33
N THR A 280 4.85 -29.62 -4.63
CA THR A 280 5.43 -30.54 -3.63
C THR A 280 4.99 -30.25 -2.20
N GLY A 281 4.65 -28.99 -1.90
CA GLY A 281 4.46 -28.45 -0.56
C GLY A 281 5.76 -28.34 0.25
N SER A 282 6.94 -28.40 -0.38
CA SER A 282 8.23 -28.44 0.33
C SER A 282 8.65 -27.07 0.85
N LEU A 283 8.70 -26.92 2.18
CA LEU A 283 9.18 -25.69 2.83
C LEU A 283 10.66 -25.39 2.58
N LYS A 284 11.47 -26.40 2.25
CA LYS A 284 12.84 -26.13 1.76
C LYS A 284 12.80 -25.46 0.39
N THR A 285 11.89 -25.89 -0.50
CA THR A 285 11.71 -25.25 -1.82
C THR A 285 11.16 -23.84 -1.67
N TRP A 286 10.36 -23.59 -0.63
CA TRP A 286 9.93 -22.25 -0.25
C TRP A 286 11.12 -21.35 0.10
N ASP A 287 12.06 -21.81 0.92
CA ASP A 287 13.29 -21.06 1.22
C ASP A 287 14.13 -20.82 -0.04
N ASP A 288 14.32 -21.86 -0.87
CA ASP A 288 15.05 -21.76 -2.14
C ASP A 288 14.39 -20.73 -3.09
N TYR A 289 13.04 -20.72 -3.16
CA TYR A 289 12.25 -19.74 -3.90
C TYR A 289 12.49 -18.32 -3.38
N ASN A 290 12.41 -18.10 -2.06
CA ASN A 290 12.58 -16.77 -1.48
C ASN A 290 13.98 -16.20 -1.77
N ILE A 291 15.03 -17.03 -1.69
CA ILE A 291 16.39 -16.63 -2.05
C ILE A 291 16.48 -16.28 -3.55
N ALA A 292 15.89 -17.10 -4.42
CA ALA A 292 15.88 -16.82 -5.86
C ALA A 292 15.12 -15.52 -6.18
N TRP A 293 13.98 -15.29 -5.52
CA TRP A 293 13.16 -14.09 -5.65
C TRP A 293 13.91 -12.84 -5.19
N LEU A 294 14.64 -12.89 -4.06
CA LEU A 294 15.48 -11.79 -3.59
C LEU A 294 16.54 -11.38 -4.61
N HIS A 295 17.14 -12.35 -5.31
CA HIS A 295 18.15 -12.08 -6.34
C HIS A 295 17.57 -11.68 -7.70
N ALA A 296 16.27 -11.89 -7.94
CA ALA A 296 15.56 -11.40 -9.12
C ALA A 296 15.14 -9.94 -8.93
N THR A 297 16.09 -9.01 -9.12
CA THR A 297 15.89 -7.56 -8.92
C THR A 297 15.79 -6.75 -10.21
N GLU A 298 16.10 -7.37 -11.34
CA GLU A 298 16.01 -6.81 -12.69
C GLU A 298 14.58 -6.97 -13.24
N GLY A 299 14.13 -6.02 -14.06
CA GLY A 299 12.78 -6.01 -14.65
C GLY A 299 11.89 -4.92 -14.06
N ASN A 300 10.70 -4.82 -14.64
CA ASN A 300 9.66 -3.87 -14.27
C ASN A 300 8.54 -4.52 -13.45
N ILE A 301 8.47 -5.85 -13.37
CA ILE A 301 7.39 -6.57 -12.70
C ILE A 301 7.94 -7.41 -11.55
N ASP A 302 7.32 -7.28 -10.39
CA ASP A 302 7.57 -8.14 -9.23
C ASP A 302 6.22 -8.66 -8.70
N TYR A 303 6.28 -9.66 -7.83
CA TYR A 303 5.08 -10.27 -7.27
C TYR A 303 5.32 -10.89 -5.91
N ILE A 304 4.25 -10.96 -5.13
CA ILE A 304 4.10 -11.80 -3.95
C ILE A 304 3.02 -12.83 -4.28
N SER A 305 3.27 -14.10 -3.96
CA SER A 305 2.29 -15.18 -4.11
C SER A 305 2.71 -16.35 -3.23
N GLY A 306 1.88 -16.72 -2.27
CA GLY A 306 2.24 -17.77 -1.32
C GLY A 306 1.37 -17.81 -0.07
N PHE A 307 1.85 -18.56 0.92
CA PHE A 307 1.36 -18.55 2.29
C PHE A 307 2.38 -17.75 3.11
N ILE A 308 2.08 -16.48 3.38
CA ILE A 308 3.12 -15.49 3.74
C ILE A 308 3.05 -15.12 5.21
N GLU A 309 1.97 -14.44 5.60
CA GLU A 309 1.86 -13.80 6.91
C GLU A 309 1.13 -14.69 7.91
N VAL A 310 1.66 -14.76 9.14
CA VAL A 310 1.16 -15.65 10.19
C VAL A 310 0.21 -14.98 11.18
N TYR A 311 -0.23 -13.75 10.90
CA TYR A 311 -1.06 -12.95 11.83
C TYR A 311 -2.40 -13.61 12.16
N ASN A 312 -2.95 -14.40 11.24
CA ASN A 312 -4.21 -15.10 11.44
C ASN A 312 -4.06 -16.41 12.23
N ASP A 313 -2.84 -16.86 12.52
CA ASP A 313 -2.60 -18.01 13.38
C ASP A 313 -2.38 -17.56 14.83
N PRO A 314 -3.24 -17.96 15.79
CA PRO A 314 -3.04 -17.62 17.19
C PRO A 314 -1.71 -18.14 17.77
N LEU A 315 -1.05 -19.10 17.11
CA LEU A 315 0.27 -19.61 17.49
C LEU A 315 1.41 -19.13 16.57
N GLY A 316 1.10 -18.39 15.50
CA GLY A 316 2.10 -17.80 14.60
C GLY A 316 2.88 -18.77 13.71
N TYR A 317 2.36 -19.95 13.39
CA TYR A 317 3.02 -20.93 12.51
C TYR A 317 2.50 -20.91 11.06
N ARG A 318 1.19 -20.80 10.83
CA ARG A 318 0.55 -20.95 9.50
C ARG A 318 0.46 -19.62 8.77
N GLY A 319 0.82 -19.60 7.49
CA GLY A 319 0.69 -18.43 6.62
C GLY A 319 -0.69 -18.34 5.97
N SER A 320 -1.29 -17.15 5.99
CA SER A 320 -2.43 -16.81 5.13
C SER A 320 -2.03 -16.83 3.67
N TYR A 321 -2.91 -17.31 2.78
CA TYR A 321 -2.69 -17.14 1.34
C TYR A 321 -2.83 -15.67 0.96
N GLU A 322 -1.84 -15.13 0.24
CA GLU A 322 -1.88 -13.77 -0.30
C GLU A 322 -1.19 -13.68 -1.66
N GLY A 323 -1.54 -12.64 -2.41
CA GLY A 323 -0.76 -12.25 -3.57
C GLY A 323 -0.93 -10.78 -3.94
N VAL A 324 0.16 -10.17 -4.38
CA VAL A 324 0.25 -8.77 -4.81
C VAL A 324 1.10 -8.71 -6.07
N VAL A 325 0.57 -8.19 -7.16
CA VAL A 325 1.33 -7.99 -8.41
C VAL A 325 1.74 -6.54 -8.51
N GLN A 326 3.03 -6.31 -8.70
CA GLN A 326 3.67 -5.01 -8.58
C GLN A 326 4.36 -4.64 -9.89
N ILE A 327 4.17 -3.40 -10.31
CA ILE A 327 4.86 -2.78 -11.44
C ILE A 327 5.77 -1.70 -10.87
N LYS A 328 6.96 -1.56 -11.43
CA LYS A 328 7.86 -0.45 -11.15
C LYS A 328 7.12 0.87 -11.36
N ASP A 329 7.16 1.75 -10.37
CA ASP A 329 6.69 3.12 -10.57
C ASP A 329 7.70 3.85 -11.47
N PHE A 330 7.41 3.91 -12.78
CA PHE A 330 8.30 4.52 -13.77
C PHE A 330 8.53 6.02 -13.52
N ASP A 331 7.49 6.72 -13.08
CA ASP A 331 7.54 8.16 -12.80
C ASP A 331 8.40 8.43 -11.58
N MET A 332 8.12 7.75 -10.46
CA MET A 332 8.90 7.89 -9.24
C MET A 332 10.34 7.41 -9.43
N SER A 333 10.54 6.30 -10.15
CA SER A 333 11.89 5.78 -10.42
C SER A 333 12.72 6.76 -11.25
N ALA A 334 12.13 7.40 -12.27
CA ALA A 334 12.83 8.40 -13.08
C ALA A 334 13.24 9.61 -12.23
N LYS A 335 12.34 10.08 -11.35
CA LYS A 335 12.63 11.16 -10.40
C LYS A 335 13.76 10.77 -9.44
N MET A 336 13.68 9.60 -8.82
CA MET A 336 14.73 9.08 -7.93
C MET A 336 16.08 8.94 -8.64
N GLU A 337 16.10 8.53 -9.91
CA GLU A 337 17.34 8.43 -10.69
C GLU A 337 18.00 9.80 -10.90
N VAL A 338 17.22 10.82 -11.25
CA VAL A 338 17.70 12.20 -11.39
C VAL A 338 18.23 12.72 -10.05
N VAL A 339 17.49 12.49 -8.95
CA VAL A 339 17.92 12.86 -7.60
C VAL A 339 19.23 12.15 -7.22
N SER A 340 19.31 10.84 -7.44
CA SER A 340 20.49 10.02 -7.10
C SER A 340 21.74 10.45 -7.87
N LYS A 341 21.61 10.77 -9.17
CA LYS A 341 22.72 11.32 -9.99
C LYS A 341 23.24 12.66 -9.46
N ASN A 342 22.40 13.41 -8.74
CA ASN A 342 22.74 14.68 -8.13
C ASN A 342 22.98 14.58 -6.60
N ALA A 343 23.02 13.37 -6.02
CA ALA A 343 23.13 13.17 -4.57
C ALA A 343 24.33 13.91 -3.95
N GLN A 344 25.49 13.90 -4.64
CA GLN A 344 26.67 14.63 -4.17
C GLN A 344 26.46 16.15 -4.19
N TRP A 345 25.76 16.70 -5.20
CA TRP A 345 25.45 18.13 -5.24
C TRP A 345 24.59 18.51 -4.04
N PHE A 346 23.59 17.69 -3.69
CA PHE A 346 22.78 17.93 -2.51
C PHE A 346 23.62 17.87 -1.23
N GLU A 347 24.50 16.89 -1.06
CA GLU A 347 25.40 16.83 0.11
C GLU A 347 26.28 18.10 0.22
N ASP A 348 26.94 18.47 -0.88
CA ASP A 348 27.89 19.59 -0.92
C ASP A 348 27.19 20.93 -0.63
N ASN A 349 25.96 21.10 -1.13
CA ASN A 349 25.15 22.31 -0.98
C ASN A 349 24.17 22.25 0.20
N SER A 350 24.35 21.29 1.12
CA SER A 350 23.54 21.20 2.33
C SER A 350 23.96 22.24 3.38
N PRO A 351 23.05 22.64 4.30
CA PRO A 351 23.37 23.54 5.41
C PRO A 351 24.17 22.86 6.54
N LEU A 352 24.54 21.59 6.35
CA LEU A 352 25.30 20.81 7.32
C LEU A 352 26.66 21.43 7.60
N MET A 353 27.21 21.12 8.77
CA MET A 353 28.60 21.46 9.12
C MET A 353 29.55 20.73 8.16
N PRO A 354 30.64 21.36 7.66
CA PRO A 354 31.59 20.71 6.74
C PRO A 354 32.09 19.34 7.20
N GLU A 355 32.37 19.20 8.50
CA GLU A 355 32.81 17.96 9.15
C GLU A 355 31.74 16.85 9.16
N HIS A 356 30.47 17.22 9.13
CA HIS A 356 29.34 16.29 9.09
C HIS A 356 28.92 15.92 7.67
N LYS A 357 29.56 16.48 6.63
CA LYS A 357 29.31 16.15 5.22
C LYS A 357 30.14 14.95 4.77
N LYS A 358 29.53 14.05 4.01
CA LYS A 358 30.22 12.95 3.34
C LYS A 358 30.99 13.46 2.11
N LYS A 359 32.22 12.99 1.96
CA LYS A 359 33.04 13.26 0.76
C LYS A 359 32.49 12.59 -0.50
N ASN A 360 31.85 11.43 -0.34
CA ASN A 360 31.25 10.66 -1.43
C ASN A 360 29.89 10.12 -0.95
N VAL A 361 28.81 10.56 -1.57
CA VAL A 361 27.45 10.08 -1.30
C VAL A 361 26.99 9.23 -2.46
N VAL A 362 26.45 8.05 -2.14
CA VAL A 362 25.71 7.21 -3.06
C VAL A 362 24.27 7.21 -2.58
N GLY A 363 23.33 7.56 -3.47
CA GLY A 363 21.91 7.57 -3.13
C GLY A 363 21.41 6.19 -2.73
N VAL A 364 20.47 6.14 -1.78
CA VAL A 364 19.83 4.88 -1.36
C VAL A 364 18.77 4.47 -2.40
N SER A 365 18.71 3.17 -2.71
CA SER A 365 17.65 2.62 -3.57
C SER A 365 16.42 2.28 -2.73
N TYR A 366 15.46 3.20 -2.66
CA TYR A 366 14.11 2.93 -2.15
C TYR A 366 13.18 2.51 -3.30
N LYS A 367 12.26 1.56 -3.04
CA LYS A 367 11.35 1.04 -4.08
C LYS A 367 9.88 1.34 -3.73
N THR A 368 9.33 2.34 -4.40
CA THR A 368 7.87 2.52 -4.53
C THR A 368 7.38 1.77 -5.76
N VAL A 369 6.24 1.09 -5.64
CA VAL A 369 5.66 0.27 -6.72
C VAL A 369 4.19 0.63 -6.97
N ILE A 370 3.72 0.27 -8.16
CA ILE A 370 2.33 0.38 -8.58
C ILE A 370 1.69 -1.01 -8.50
N VAL A 371 0.66 -1.17 -7.68
CA VAL A 371 -0.11 -2.40 -7.57
C VAL A 371 -1.00 -2.58 -8.81
N ALA A 372 -0.92 -3.75 -9.44
CA ALA A 372 -1.74 -4.11 -10.60
C ALA A 372 -2.88 -5.09 -10.25
N GLY A 373 -2.78 -5.79 -9.12
CA GLY A 373 -3.80 -6.70 -8.62
C GLY A 373 -3.42 -7.32 -7.28
N GLU A 374 -4.41 -7.51 -6.42
CA GLU A 374 -4.26 -8.06 -5.07
C GLU A 374 -5.21 -9.24 -4.85
N SER A 375 -4.84 -10.18 -3.99
CA SER A 375 -5.61 -11.40 -3.72
C SER A 375 -5.31 -11.97 -2.34
N GLY A 376 -6.20 -12.82 -1.83
CA GLY A 376 -6.04 -13.45 -0.52
C GLY A 376 -6.11 -12.43 0.62
N ASP A 377 -5.21 -12.52 1.59
CA ASP A 377 -5.18 -11.64 2.77
C ASP A 377 -4.86 -10.17 2.43
N ALA A 378 -4.33 -9.90 1.23
CA ALA A 378 -4.06 -8.55 0.73
C ALA A 378 -5.27 -7.90 0.00
N SER A 379 -6.43 -8.56 -0.07
CA SER A 379 -7.62 -8.00 -0.75
C SER A 379 -8.93 -8.48 -0.12
N PRO A 380 -9.95 -7.62 0.05
CA PRO A 380 -9.98 -6.20 -0.33
C PRO A 380 -9.24 -5.26 0.63
N SER A 381 -9.00 -5.68 1.87
CA SER A 381 -8.19 -4.90 2.82
C SER A 381 -6.72 -5.18 2.54
N THR A 382 -5.95 -4.14 2.19
CA THR A 382 -4.54 -4.28 1.78
C THR A 382 -3.61 -3.50 2.72
N PRO A 383 -2.36 -3.95 2.96
CA PRO A 383 -1.32 -3.12 3.54
C PRO A 383 -0.96 -1.93 2.62
N ILE A 384 -0.22 -0.96 3.14
CA ILE A 384 0.35 0.14 2.33
C ILE A 384 1.84 -0.07 1.99
N GLY A 385 2.45 -1.11 2.56
CA GLY A 385 3.82 -1.51 2.31
C GLY A 385 4.09 -2.90 2.86
N VAL A 386 5.10 -3.58 2.33
CA VAL A 386 5.45 -4.97 2.65
C VAL A 386 6.97 -5.14 2.72
N ASN A 387 7.46 -6.04 3.57
CA ASN A 387 8.89 -6.29 3.75
C ASN A 387 9.19 -7.79 3.90
N LEU A 388 9.61 -8.43 2.80
CA LEU A 388 9.71 -9.89 2.69
C LEU A 388 11.11 -10.34 2.23
N PRO A 389 11.49 -11.61 2.48
CA PRO A 389 10.72 -12.66 3.15
C PRO A 389 10.70 -12.52 4.69
N ASN A 390 9.93 -13.39 5.35
CA ASN A 390 9.79 -13.43 6.81
C ASN A 390 10.89 -14.25 7.52
N ALA A 391 11.57 -15.18 6.83
CA ALA A 391 12.61 -16.00 7.46
C ALA A 391 13.86 -15.17 7.80
N ASP A 392 14.12 -14.98 9.10
CA ASP A 392 15.20 -14.13 9.61
C ASP A 392 16.59 -14.48 9.05
N TRP A 393 16.89 -15.77 8.93
CA TRP A 393 18.19 -16.20 8.42
C TRP A 393 18.37 -15.84 6.94
N ILE A 394 17.30 -15.90 6.13
CA ILE A 394 17.33 -15.47 4.73
C ILE A 394 17.55 -13.96 4.68
N ARG A 395 16.84 -13.20 5.52
CA ARG A 395 17.01 -11.74 5.60
C ARG A 395 18.44 -11.35 5.99
N ALA A 396 19.04 -12.06 6.93
CA ALA A 396 20.40 -11.82 7.40
C ALA A 396 21.45 -12.14 6.31
N ASP A 397 21.30 -13.26 5.61
CA ASP A 397 22.29 -13.74 4.64
C ASP A 397 22.11 -13.14 3.23
N HIS A 398 20.87 -12.82 2.84
CA HIS A 398 20.48 -12.47 1.47
C HIS A 398 19.74 -11.13 1.34
N GLY A 399 19.39 -10.48 2.46
CA GLY A 399 18.64 -9.22 2.49
C GLY A 399 17.13 -9.40 2.40
N SER A 400 16.41 -8.29 2.23
CA SER A 400 14.95 -8.27 2.06
C SER A 400 14.54 -7.28 0.97
N LYS A 401 13.31 -7.42 0.44
CA LYS A 401 12.66 -6.40 -0.40
C LYS A 401 11.60 -5.72 0.44
N SER A 402 11.81 -4.43 0.71
CA SER A 402 10.83 -3.54 1.32
C SER A 402 10.25 -2.63 0.24
N VAL A 403 8.93 -2.63 0.09
CA VAL A 403 8.25 -1.84 -0.94
C VAL A 403 7.05 -1.09 -0.37
N SER A 404 6.81 0.11 -0.90
CA SER A 404 5.64 0.93 -0.62
C SER A 404 4.66 0.88 -1.80
N LEU A 405 3.37 0.66 -1.52
CA LEU A 405 2.31 0.50 -2.53
C LEU A 405 1.78 1.87 -2.94
N GLY A 406 2.50 2.55 -3.84
CA GLY A 406 2.33 3.98 -4.14
C GLY A 406 0.93 4.35 -4.63
N ASN A 407 0.37 3.59 -5.57
CA ASN A 407 -0.98 3.87 -6.09
C ASN A 407 -2.12 3.53 -5.11
N ILE A 408 -1.88 2.63 -4.15
CA ILE A 408 -2.82 2.37 -3.04
C ILE A 408 -2.83 3.55 -2.07
N ILE A 409 -1.66 4.04 -1.67
CA ILE A 409 -1.50 5.24 -0.83
C ILE A 409 -2.12 6.47 -1.52
N ASP A 410 -1.86 6.63 -2.82
CA ASP A 410 -2.44 7.71 -3.63
C ASP A 410 -3.98 7.60 -3.68
N ALA A 411 -4.53 6.40 -3.88
CA ALA A 411 -5.97 6.18 -3.89
C ALA A 411 -6.61 6.48 -2.52
N TYR A 412 -5.96 6.12 -1.41
CA TYR A 412 -6.39 6.54 -0.06
C TYR A 412 -6.47 8.06 0.04
N SER A 413 -5.40 8.75 -0.35
CA SER A 413 -5.30 10.22 -0.31
C SER A 413 -6.41 10.87 -1.16
N LYS A 414 -6.51 10.49 -2.44
CA LYS A 414 -7.49 11.04 -3.40
C LYS A 414 -8.94 10.71 -3.05
N SER A 415 -9.21 9.59 -2.38
CA SER A 415 -10.57 9.24 -1.95
C SER A 415 -11.11 10.08 -0.79
N SER A 416 -10.23 10.73 -0.02
CA SER A 416 -10.63 11.55 1.12
C SER A 416 -11.37 12.85 0.73
N GLY A 417 -11.36 13.16 -0.57
CA GLY A 417 -12.04 14.29 -1.20
C GLY A 417 -11.38 15.64 -0.89
N SER A 418 -11.63 16.65 -1.72
CA SER A 418 -11.11 18.00 -1.45
C SER A 418 -11.75 18.67 -0.23
N GLY A 419 -12.75 18.04 0.40
CA GLY A 419 -13.48 18.62 1.55
C GLY A 419 -12.56 18.91 2.72
N LYS A 420 -11.69 17.96 3.08
CA LYS A 420 -10.69 18.16 4.14
C LYS A 420 -9.71 19.26 3.79
N LEU A 421 -9.18 19.25 2.56
CA LEU A 421 -8.31 20.33 2.05
C LEU A 421 -8.99 21.70 2.21
N LYS A 422 -10.23 21.86 1.75
CA LYS A 422 -10.98 23.12 1.86
C LYS A 422 -11.29 23.55 3.29
N GLU A 423 -11.51 22.58 4.18
CA GLU A 423 -11.81 22.87 5.58
C GLU A 423 -10.58 23.31 6.37
N PHE A 424 -9.41 22.78 6.05
CA PHE A 424 -8.18 22.99 6.84
C PHE A 424 -7.15 23.92 6.19
N ALA A 425 -7.22 24.15 4.88
CA ALA A 425 -6.42 25.17 4.21
C ALA A 425 -6.81 26.58 4.66
N ASN A 426 -5.82 27.48 4.69
CA ASN A 426 -6.01 28.88 5.02
C ASN A 426 -6.83 29.64 3.96
N ASP A 427 -6.55 29.43 2.68
CA ASP A 427 -7.17 30.22 1.61
C ASP A 427 -7.27 29.47 0.28
N GLU A 428 -7.86 30.14 -0.71
CA GLU A 428 -8.04 29.58 -2.06
C GLU A 428 -6.72 29.43 -2.82
N GLU A 429 -5.66 30.16 -2.45
CA GLU A 429 -4.34 30.01 -3.06
C GLU A 429 -3.70 28.69 -2.61
N GLU A 430 -3.67 28.41 -1.30
CA GLU A 430 -3.22 27.13 -0.75
C GLU A 430 -4.03 25.95 -1.35
N ILE A 431 -5.35 26.10 -1.48
CA ILE A 431 -6.21 25.07 -2.09
C ILE A 431 -5.85 24.86 -3.57
N ALA A 432 -5.59 25.93 -4.32
CA ALA A 432 -5.22 25.85 -5.73
C ALA A 432 -3.84 25.19 -5.90
N LEU A 433 -2.87 25.59 -5.08
CA LEU A 433 -1.54 24.99 -5.03
C LEU A 433 -1.61 23.50 -4.72
N ALA A 434 -2.30 23.09 -3.66
CA ALA A 434 -2.43 21.68 -3.29
C ALA A 434 -3.08 20.83 -4.40
N LYS A 435 -4.07 21.37 -5.12
CA LYS A 435 -4.69 20.66 -6.26
C LYS A 435 -3.76 20.51 -7.46
N GLN A 436 -2.91 21.51 -7.70
CA GLN A 436 -2.05 21.55 -8.89
C GLN A 436 -0.71 20.85 -8.65
N TYR A 437 -0.13 21.02 -7.45
CA TYR A 437 1.24 20.63 -7.15
C TYR A 437 1.37 19.59 -6.02
N GLY A 438 0.29 19.26 -5.29
CA GLY A 438 0.37 18.32 -4.15
C GLY A 438 0.92 16.95 -4.50
N GLU A 439 0.47 16.35 -5.62
CA GLU A 439 0.97 15.02 -6.02
C GLU A 439 2.47 15.04 -6.38
N ILE A 440 2.92 16.06 -7.11
CA ILE A 440 4.34 16.18 -7.50
C ILE A 440 5.20 16.56 -6.28
N GLY A 441 4.69 17.41 -5.39
CA GLY A 441 5.32 17.78 -4.13
C GLY A 441 5.54 16.57 -3.23
N ASP A 442 4.51 15.78 -2.97
CA ASP A 442 4.58 14.56 -2.14
C ASP A 442 5.57 13.53 -2.72
N LYS A 443 5.54 13.30 -4.03
CA LYS A 443 6.48 12.40 -4.71
C LYS A 443 7.92 12.90 -4.61
N LEU A 444 8.18 14.18 -4.83
CA LEU A 444 9.53 14.74 -4.75
C LEU A 444 10.04 14.83 -3.32
N HIS A 445 9.17 15.14 -2.35
CA HIS A 445 9.49 15.08 -0.92
C HIS A 445 9.97 13.68 -0.55
N THR A 446 9.20 12.66 -0.91
CA THR A 446 9.55 11.26 -0.70
C THR A 446 10.85 10.90 -1.41
N ALA A 447 11.04 11.30 -2.66
CA ALA A 447 12.27 11.01 -3.41
C ALA A 447 13.51 11.62 -2.74
N LEU A 448 13.41 12.87 -2.30
CA LEU A 448 14.50 13.57 -1.60
C LEU A 448 14.74 12.98 -0.22
N HIS A 449 13.69 12.68 0.55
CA HIS A 449 13.77 12.04 1.86
C HIS A 449 14.52 10.71 1.78
N GLU A 450 14.10 9.83 0.87
CA GLU A 450 14.63 8.47 0.78
C GLU A 450 16.04 8.43 0.16
N VAL A 451 16.24 9.15 -0.96
CA VAL A 451 17.47 9.04 -1.75
C VAL A 451 18.59 9.92 -1.20
N VAL A 452 18.26 11.13 -0.72
CA VAL A 452 19.24 12.11 -0.24
C VAL A 452 19.19 12.22 1.28
N GLY A 453 17.99 12.27 1.86
CA GLY A 453 17.77 12.39 3.30
C GLY A 453 18.55 11.31 4.02
N HIS A 454 18.13 10.05 3.97
CA HIS A 454 18.84 8.95 4.65
C HIS A 454 20.29 8.73 4.19
N ALA A 455 20.64 9.09 2.95
CA ALA A 455 22.00 8.96 2.43
C ALA A 455 22.98 10.02 2.96
N SER A 456 22.48 11.22 3.28
CA SER A 456 23.28 12.40 3.62
C SER A 456 23.82 12.38 5.04
N GLY A 457 24.93 13.10 5.23
CA GLY A 457 25.56 13.32 6.50
C GLY A 457 26.30 12.11 7.08
N GLN A 458 27.29 12.36 7.93
CA GLN A 458 28.10 11.34 8.61
C GLN A 458 28.22 11.61 10.10
N ILE A 459 28.45 10.55 10.88
CA ILE A 459 28.77 10.65 12.32
C ILE A 459 30.25 10.96 12.52
N ASN A 460 30.58 11.63 13.63
CA ASN A 460 31.97 11.92 13.98
C ASN A 460 32.71 10.65 14.38
N GLU A 461 34.01 10.62 14.10
CA GLU A 461 34.87 9.50 14.49
C GLU A 461 34.82 9.31 16.02
N GLY A 462 34.61 8.06 16.46
CA GLY A 462 34.49 7.72 17.88
C GLY A 462 33.09 7.90 18.49
N VAL A 463 32.11 8.42 17.75
CA VAL A 463 30.70 8.47 18.18
C VAL A 463 30.00 7.17 17.82
N GLY A 464 29.26 6.59 18.77
CA GLY A 464 28.46 5.37 18.54
C GLY A 464 27.30 5.61 17.57
N THR A 465 26.69 4.52 17.10
CA THR A 465 25.52 4.60 16.21
C THR A 465 24.36 5.37 16.87
N PRO A 466 23.43 5.98 16.10
CA PRO A 466 22.26 6.65 16.66
C PRO A 466 21.43 5.78 17.61
N LYS A 467 21.38 4.47 17.37
CA LYS A 467 20.72 3.51 18.27
C LYS A 467 21.37 3.48 19.67
N GLU A 468 22.69 3.59 19.74
CA GLU A 468 23.46 3.58 20.98
C GLU A 468 23.42 4.95 21.67
N THR A 469 23.56 6.03 20.91
CA THR A 469 23.70 7.39 21.43
C THR A 469 22.35 8.07 21.68
N LEU A 470 21.41 8.00 20.74
CA LEU A 470 20.11 8.68 20.78
C LEU A 470 18.96 7.79 21.31
N LYS A 471 19.17 6.47 21.39
CA LYS A 471 18.25 5.49 22.01
C LYS A 471 16.83 5.60 21.42
N SER A 472 15.80 5.76 22.25
CA SER A 472 14.40 5.86 21.84
C SER A 472 14.10 7.08 20.96
N TYR A 473 14.98 8.07 20.90
CA TYR A 473 14.81 9.24 20.02
C TYR A 473 15.44 9.06 18.64
N ALA A 474 16.22 7.99 18.43
CA ALA A 474 16.96 7.77 17.18
C ALA A 474 16.05 7.78 15.95
N SER A 475 14.96 7.02 15.97
CA SER A 475 14.05 6.92 14.81
C SER A 475 13.39 8.26 14.49
N THR A 476 12.77 8.93 15.46
CA THR A 476 12.08 10.20 15.20
C THR A 476 13.03 11.32 14.76
N LEU A 477 14.27 11.33 15.25
CA LEU A 477 15.30 12.29 14.83
C LEU A 477 15.82 11.98 13.43
N GLU A 478 16.01 10.71 13.09
CA GLU A 478 16.45 10.31 11.75
C GLU A 478 15.39 10.64 10.68
N GLU A 479 14.12 10.35 10.98
CA GLU A 479 13.00 10.64 10.09
C GLU A 479 12.83 12.15 9.87
N GLY A 480 12.81 12.95 10.94
CA GLY A 480 12.64 14.39 10.76
C GLY A 480 13.86 15.05 10.13
N ARG A 481 15.07 14.48 10.28
CA ARG A 481 16.25 14.91 9.53
C ARG A 481 16.09 14.66 8.03
N ALA A 482 15.61 13.47 7.64
CA ALA A 482 15.36 13.15 6.25
C ALA A 482 14.21 14.00 5.66
N ASP A 483 13.14 14.24 6.42
CA ASP A 483 12.07 15.17 6.04
C ASP A 483 12.60 16.60 5.84
N LEU A 484 13.49 17.07 6.71
CA LEU A 484 14.12 18.39 6.60
C LEU A 484 15.02 18.52 5.36
N VAL A 485 15.73 17.45 4.96
CA VAL A 485 16.46 17.43 3.69
C VAL A 485 15.49 17.58 2.52
N GLY A 486 14.38 16.83 2.54
CA GLY A 486 13.32 16.95 1.54
C GLY A 486 12.75 18.37 1.47
N LEU A 487 12.34 18.94 2.60
CA LEU A 487 11.79 20.29 2.68
C LEU A 487 12.79 21.37 2.23
N TYR A 488 14.05 21.27 2.64
CA TYR A 488 15.06 22.24 2.24
C TYR A 488 15.23 22.27 0.71
N TYR A 489 15.28 21.11 0.05
CA TYR A 489 15.48 21.05 -1.41
C TYR A 489 14.22 21.19 -2.25
N LEU A 490 13.02 20.96 -1.70
CA LEU A 490 11.75 21.22 -2.41
C LEU A 490 11.58 22.70 -2.77
N TYR A 491 12.05 23.59 -1.91
CA TYR A 491 12.06 25.03 -2.16
C TYR A 491 13.38 25.48 -2.79
N ASN A 492 13.88 24.76 -3.80
CA ASN A 492 15.16 25.07 -4.44
C ASN A 492 15.09 25.06 -5.98
N PRO A 493 15.65 26.08 -6.67
CA PRO A 493 15.66 26.16 -8.14
C PRO A 493 16.35 24.97 -8.81
N LYS A 494 17.24 24.27 -8.11
CA LYS A 494 17.92 23.10 -8.64
C LYS A 494 16.96 22.03 -9.16
N LEU A 495 15.80 21.86 -8.54
CA LEU A 495 14.80 20.88 -8.99
C LEU A 495 14.31 21.18 -10.41
N GLN A 496 14.11 22.46 -10.73
CA GLN A 496 13.74 22.88 -12.08
C GLN A 496 14.94 22.79 -13.04
N GLU A 497 16.15 23.16 -12.61
CA GLU A 497 17.36 23.06 -13.41
C GLU A 497 17.67 21.62 -13.87
N ILE A 498 17.37 20.62 -13.03
CA ILE A 498 17.56 19.20 -13.35
C ILE A 498 16.30 18.55 -13.93
N GLY A 499 15.28 19.33 -14.25
CA GLY A 499 14.08 18.90 -14.98
C GLY A 499 13.07 18.08 -14.18
N LEU A 500 13.05 18.18 -12.85
CA LEU A 500 12.08 17.49 -12.00
C LEU A 500 10.72 18.20 -11.90
N VAL A 501 10.71 19.52 -12.10
CA VAL A 501 9.53 20.39 -11.98
C VAL A 501 9.60 21.55 -12.97
N ASP A 502 8.44 22.07 -13.37
CA ASP A 502 8.34 23.26 -14.24
C ASP A 502 8.34 24.58 -13.43
N ASP A 503 7.87 24.55 -12.19
CA ASP A 503 7.77 25.70 -11.28
C ASP A 503 8.17 25.25 -9.88
N TRP A 504 9.49 25.25 -9.60
CA TRP A 504 10.01 24.80 -8.30
C TRP A 504 9.44 25.62 -7.14
N LYS A 505 9.15 26.91 -7.37
CA LYS A 505 8.72 27.81 -6.31
C LYS A 505 7.32 27.44 -5.83
N LYS A 506 6.38 27.22 -6.75
CA LYS A 506 5.02 26.80 -6.37
C LYS A 506 4.95 25.39 -5.80
N VAL A 507 5.77 24.46 -6.31
CA VAL A 507 5.90 23.13 -5.71
C VAL A 507 6.41 23.25 -4.27
N GLY A 508 7.46 24.02 -4.04
CA GLY A 508 7.98 24.25 -2.70
C GLY A 508 6.97 24.94 -1.77
N MET A 509 6.24 25.96 -2.26
CA MET A 509 5.18 26.63 -1.48
C MET A 509 4.11 25.64 -1.03
N GLU A 510 3.57 24.86 -1.97
CA GLU A 510 2.58 23.83 -1.68
C GLU A 510 3.08 22.83 -0.64
N SER A 511 4.29 22.31 -0.82
CA SER A 511 4.85 21.30 0.08
C SER A 511 5.06 21.86 1.49
N TYR A 512 5.41 23.15 1.62
CA TYR A 512 5.51 23.81 2.92
C TYR A 512 4.14 24.00 3.57
N ASP A 513 3.13 24.47 2.83
CA ASP A 513 1.77 24.60 3.34
C ASP A 513 1.23 23.26 3.83
N SER A 514 1.39 22.21 3.00
CA SER A 514 0.95 20.85 3.32
C SER A 514 1.63 20.32 4.58
N TYR A 515 2.96 20.47 4.68
CA TYR A 515 3.75 19.99 5.82
C TYR A 515 3.45 20.74 7.12
N ILE A 516 3.33 22.07 7.08
CA ILE A 516 2.98 22.89 8.25
C ILE A 516 1.55 22.60 8.72
N ARG A 517 0.59 22.55 7.80
CA ARG A 517 -0.80 22.22 8.12
C ARG A 517 -0.93 20.82 8.69
N ASN A 518 -0.17 19.84 8.16
CA ASN A 518 -0.15 18.49 8.70
C ASN A 518 0.46 18.46 10.10
N GLY A 519 1.69 18.94 10.24
CA GLY A 519 2.48 18.89 11.47
C GLY A 519 1.84 19.63 12.65
N LEU A 520 1.25 20.80 12.41
CA LEU A 520 0.67 21.63 13.48
C LEU A 520 -0.81 21.34 13.76
N MET A 521 -1.53 20.66 12.86
CA MET A 521 -2.99 20.61 12.95
C MET A 521 -3.61 19.29 12.45
N THR A 522 -3.54 18.98 11.16
CA THR A 522 -4.44 17.95 10.59
C THR A 522 -4.03 16.53 10.94
N GLN A 523 -2.78 16.27 11.35
CA GLN A 523 -2.41 14.93 11.83
C GLN A 523 -3.11 14.52 13.13
N LEU A 524 -3.62 15.49 13.91
CA LEU A 524 -4.28 15.25 15.20
C LEU A 524 -5.61 14.47 15.06
N VAL A 525 -6.18 14.38 13.85
CA VAL A 525 -7.36 13.54 13.59
C VAL A 525 -7.11 12.05 13.87
N ARG A 526 -5.84 11.63 13.99
CA ARG A 526 -5.41 10.25 14.25
C ARG A 526 -5.34 9.91 15.73
N LEU A 527 -5.54 10.88 16.61
CA LEU A 527 -5.39 10.72 18.06
C LEU A 527 -6.74 10.78 18.76
N ASP A 528 -6.91 9.93 19.78
CA ASP A 528 -7.99 10.06 20.75
C ASP A 528 -7.80 11.32 21.59
N LEU A 529 -8.89 12.04 21.87
CA LEU A 529 -8.85 13.27 22.67
C LEU A 529 -8.19 13.00 24.04
N GLY A 530 -7.21 13.82 24.41
CA GLY A 530 -6.40 13.65 25.61
C GLY A 530 -5.07 12.92 25.39
N ALA A 531 -4.88 12.26 24.25
CA ALA A 531 -3.62 11.59 23.91
C ALA A 531 -2.53 12.59 23.48
N ASN A 532 -1.28 12.15 23.61
CA ASN A 532 -0.10 12.79 23.04
C ASN A 532 0.38 12.02 21.81
N ILE A 533 1.32 12.58 21.05
CA ILE A 533 1.89 11.86 19.91
C ILE A 533 2.90 10.81 20.38
N GLU A 534 2.74 9.59 19.88
CA GLU A 534 3.62 8.46 20.18
C GLU A 534 4.46 8.00 18.98
N GLU A 535 3.83 7.90 17.80
CA GLU A 535 4.43 7.39 16.57
C GLU A 535 5.57 8.30 16.06
N ALA A 536 6.71 7.71 15.68
CA ALA A 536 7.95 8.43 15.39
C ALA A 536 7.84 9.41 14.20
N HIS A 537 7.10 9.06 13.14
CA HIS A 537 6.90 9.95 12.00
C HIS A 537 5.95 11.11 12.35
N MET A 538 4.85 10.85 13.08
CA MET A 538 3.98 11.91 13.60
C MET A 538 4.73 12.87 14.53
N ARG A 539 5.59 12.33 15.41
CA ARG A 539 6.45 13.14 16.29
C ARG A 539 7.37 14.04 15.48
N ASN A 540 7.97 13.50 14.42
CA ASN A 540 8.90 14.26 13.59
C ASN A 540 8.21 15.43 12.88
N ARG A 541 7.06 15.17 12.25
CA ARG A 541 6.30 16.22 11.56
C ARG A 541 5.88 17.30 12.53
N GLN A 542 5.52 16.91 13.76
CA GLN A 542 5.18 17.88 14.79
C GLN A 542 6.39 18.69 15.24
N TRP A 543 7.52 18.07 15.62
CA TRP A 543 8.66 18.84 16.13
C TRP A 543 9.30 19.73 15.08
N VAL A 544 9.33 19.29 13.81
CA VAL A 544 9.80 20.13 12.69
C VAL A 544 8.93 21.38 12.59
N SER A 545 7.61 21.21 12.46
CA SER A 545 6.69 22.32 12.25
C SER A 545 6.55 23.22 13.48
N ALA A 546 6.53 22.66 14.69
CA ALA A 546 6.41 23.43 15.93
C ALA A 546 7.68 24.24 16.24
N TRP A 547 8.86 23.69 15.93
CA TRP A 547 10.12 24.41 16.11
C TRP A 547 10.21 25.61 15.17
N VAL A 548 9.96 25.44 13.86
CA VAL A 548 10.03 26.56 12.90
C VAL A 548 8.93 27.58 13.16
N TYR A 549 7.73 27.14 13.58
CA TYR A 549 6.67 28.04 14.04
C TYR A 549 7.16 28.88 15.22
N GLU A 550 7.75 28.28 16.26
CA GLU A 550 8.25 29.04 17.41
C GLU A 550 9.37 30.00 17.03
N LYS A 551 10.38 29.56 16.28
CA LYS A 551 11.52 30.40 15.93
C LYS A 551 11.16 31.52 14.94
N GLY A 552 10.17 31.28 14.09
CA GLY A 552 9.65 32.26 13.14
C GLY A 552 8.68 33.30 13.73
N LYS A 553 8.21 33.13 14.97
CA LYS A 553 7.20 34.04 15.59
C LYS A 553 7.58 35.51 15.56
N LYS A 554 8.85 35.83 15.84
CA LYS A 554 9.33 37.23 15.91
C LYS A 554 9.17 37.96 14.57
N ASP A 555 9.36 37.24 13.47
CA ASP A 555 9.31 37.77 12.11
C ASP A 555 8.00 37.45 11.39
N ASN A 556 7.01 36.90 12.13
CA ASN A 556 5.71 36.46 11.63
C ASN A 556 5.76 35.43 10.49
N VAL A 557 6.81 34.60 10.40
CA VAL A 557 7.04 33.67 9.28
C VAL A 557 5.85 32.74 9.03
N ILE A 558 5.28 32.20 10.10
CA ILE A 558 4.04 31.42 10.10
C ILE A 558 3.07 32.07 11.08
N GLU A 559 1.90 32.44 10.59
CA GLU A 559 0.84 33.08 11.35
C GLU A 559 -0.25 32.07 11.71
N LYS A 560 -0.61 31.96 13.01
CA LYS A 560 -1.77 31.19 13.47
C LYS A 560 -3.00 32.09 13.46
N ILE A 561 -3.92 31.85 12.54
CA ILE A 561 -5.11 32.65 12.31
C ILE A 561 -6.34 31.93 12.90
N THR A 562 -7.23 32.68 13.55
CA THR A 562 -8.54 32.16 13.96
C THR A 562 -9.65 32.89 13.21
N ARG A 563 -10.44 32.16 12.40
CA ARG A 563 -11.62 32.69 11.69
C ARG A 563 -12.84 31.87 12.06
N ASN A 564 -13.89 32.52 12.56
CA ASN A 564 -15.16 31.88 12.96
C ASN A 564 -14.96 30.70 13.93
N GLY A 565 -14.04 30.84 14.90
CA GLY A 565 -13.72 29.79 15.87
C GLY A 565 -12.88 28.64 15.34
N LYS A 566 -12.41 28.70 14.08
CA LYS A 566 -11.53 27.71 13.45
C LYS A 566 -10.11 28.25 13.28
N THR A 567 -9.13 27.42 13.62
CA THR A 567 -7.70 27.69 13.50
C THR A 567 -7.19 27.35 12.10
N TYR A 568 -6.32 28.21 11.56
CA TYR A 568 -5.59 28.01 10.32
C TYR A 568 -4.13 28.46 10.52
N PHE A 569 -3.23 27.93 9.69
CA PHE A 569 -1.84 28.37 9.65
C PHE A 569 -1.56 28.96 8.28
N ASN A 570 -0.99 30.15 8.25
CA ASN A 570 -0.65 30.89 7.04
C ASN A 570 0.86 31.12 7.00
N ILE A 571 1.52 30.73 5.91
CA ILE A 571 2.94 31.00 5.71
C ILE A 571 3.07 32.38 5.05
N THR A 572 3.61 33.36 5.77
CA THR A 572 3.72 34.74 5.26
C THR A 572 5.04 34.98 4.52
N ASP A 573 6.06 34.17 4.82
CA ASP A 573 7.42 34.31 4.26
C ASP A 573 8.07 32.93 4.06
N TYR A 574 7.92 32.38 2.86
CA TYR A 574 8.45 31.06 2.50
C TYR A 574 9.98 31.03 2.47
N ASP A 575 10.63 32.14 2.09
CA ASP A 575 12.10 32.23 2.03
C ASP A 575 12.69 32.14 3.45
N LYS A 576 12.11 32.86 4.42
CA LYS A 576 12.52 32.72 5.83
C LYS A 576 12.18 31.35 6.41
N LEU A 577 11.08 30.74 6.00
CA LEU A 577 10.76 29.38 6.44
C LEU A 577 11.80 28.37 5.91
N HIS A 578 12.23 28.49 4.66
CA HIS A 578 13.32 27.71 4.09
C HIS A 578 14.62 27.87 4.92
N ASP A 579 14.98 29.10 5.30
CA ASP A 579 16.14 29.35 6.17
C ASP A 579 16.01 28.68 7.54
N LEU A 580 14.82 28.70 8.14
CA LEU A 580 14.55 28.03 9.41
C LEU A 580 14.65 26.50 9.30
N PHE A 581 14.16 25.91 8.20
CA PHE A 581 14.37 24.49 7.93
C PHE A 581 15.86 24.16 7.77
N GLY A 582 16.64 25.00 7.09
CA GLY A 582 18.07 24.82 6.97
C GLY A 582 18.81 24.88 8.31
N GLN A 583 18.42 25.81 9.19
CA GLN A 583 18.97 25.90 10.55
C GLN A 583 18.64 24.67 11.39
N LEU A 584 17.39 24.20 11.33
CA LEU A 584 16.97 23.00 12.07
C LEU A 584 17.65 21.74 11.52
N LEU A 585 17.78 21.61 10.19
CA LEU A 585 18.50 20.52 9.55
C LEU A 585 19.95 20.45 10.03
N ARG A 586 20.63 21.60 10.07
CA ARG A 586 22.01 21.71 10.58
C ARG A 586 22.10 21.24 12.03
N GLU A 587 21.17 21.65 12.89
CA GLU A 587 21.17 21.26 14.31
C GLU A 587 20.85 19.77 14.51
N VAL A 588 19.86 19.23 13.81
CA VAL A 588 19.50 17.81 13.92
C VAL A 588 20.64 16.92 13.40
N GLN A 589 21.32 17.33 12.33
CA GLN A 589 22.53 16.64 11.89
C GLN A 589 23.64 16.72 12.94
N ARG A 590 23.86 17.86 13.60
CA ARG A 590 24.84 17.98 14.70
C ARG A 590 24.50 16.99 15.83
N ILE A 591 23.25 16.98 16.27
CA ILE A 591 22.73 16.05 17.29
C ILE A 591 23.05 14.60 16.93
N LYS A 592 22.76 14.20 15.68
CA LYS A 592 23.05 12.87 15.15
C LYS A 592 24.55 12.57 15.12
N SER A 593 25.35 13.52 14.63
CA SER A 593 26.77 13.30 14.33
C SER A 593 27.64 13.28 15.58
N GLU A 594 27.24 14.02 16.61
CA GLU A 594 27.91 14.11 17.90
C GLU A 594 27.31 13.16 18.96
N GLY A 595 26.17 12.53 18.66
CA GLY A 595 25.49 11.63 19.60
C GLY A 595 24.89 12.37 20.80
N ASP A 596 24.45 13.63 20.61
CA ASP A 596 23.94 14.50 21.67
C ASP A 596 22.52 14.12 22.10
N TYR A 597 22.44 13.10 22.96
CA TYR A 597 21.19 12.59 23.51
C TYR A 597 20.32 13.68 24.15
N ASN A 598 20.94 14.63 24.87
CA ASN A 598 20.19 15.62 25.64
C ASN A 598 19.53 16.64 24.72
N ALA A 599 20.24 17.13 23.70
CA ALA A 599 19.65 18.01 22.70
C ALA A 599 18.58 17.28 21.87
N GLY A 600 18.84 16.04 21.45
CA GLY A 600 17.85 15.22 20.74
C GLY A 600 16.57 14.99 21.55
N LYS A 601 16.71 14.62 22.83
CA LYS A 601 15.60 14.51 23.76
C LYS A 601 14.85 15.83 23.92
N ALA A 602 15.58 16.94 24.12
CA ALA A 602 14.95 18.25 24.31
C ALA A 602 14.14 18.68 23.08
N LEU A 603 14.66 18.45 21.87
CA LEU A 603 13.93 18.77 20.64
C LEU A 603 12.62 17.95 20.54
N VAL A 604 12.70 16.63 20.73
CA VAL A 604 11.51 15.77 20.61
C VAL A 604 10.50 16.05 21.72
N GLU A 605 10.91 16.12 22.98
CA GLU A 605 9.99 16.26 24.11
C GLU A 605 9.34 17.65 24.19
N ASN A 606 10.04 18.70 23.75
CA ASN A 606 9.49 20.06 23.78
C ASN A 606 8.57 20.36 22.60
N TYR A 607 8.83 19.78 21.42
CA TYR A 607 8.13 20.16 20.19
C TYR A 607 7.32 19.02 19.55
N GLY A 608 7.66 17.75 19.80
CA GLY A 608 7.13 16.60 19.06
C GLY A 608 6.12 15.72 19.79
N VAL A 609 6.00 15.84 21.12
CA VAL A 609 5.17 14.93 21.94
C VAL A 609 3.85 15.58 22.35
N LYS A 610 3.91 16.78 22.94
CA LYS A 610 2.76 17.39 23.61
C LYS A 610 1.76 17.95 22.60
N VAL A 611 0.49 17.63 22.79
CA VAL A 611 -0.61 18.11 21.94
C VAL A 611 -1.37 19.25 22.62
N ASP A 612 -1.62 20.35 21.90
CA ASP A 612 -2.58 21.39 22.30
C ASP A 612 -3.99 20.80 22.25
N GLN A 613 -4.50 20.37 23.41
CA GLN A 613 -5.78 19.69 23.52
C GLN A 613 -6.97 20.54 23.08
N LYS A 614 -6.84 21.88 23.11
CA LYS A 614 -7.90 22.77 22.60
C LYS A 614 -7.94 22.72 21.07
N LEU A 615 -6.78 22.80 20.42
CA LEU A 615 -6.69 22.64 18.97
C LEU A 615 -7.08 21.22 18.53
N HIS A 616 -6.70 20.20 19.30
CA HIS A 616 -7.08 18.81 19.02
C HIS A 616 -8.60 18.62 19.04
N ALA A 617 -9.28 19.10 20.07
CA ALA A 617 -10.75 19.06 20.14
C ALA A 617 -11.40 19.79 18.96
N GLU A 618 -10.86 20.96 18.57
CA GLU A 618 -11.33 21.71 17.39
C GLU A 618 -11.14 20.91 16.09
N VAL A 619 -9.98 20.30 15.88
CA VAL A 619 -9.68 19.48 14.71
C VAL A 619 -10.60 18.27 14.62
N LEU A 620 -10.82 17.56 15.74
CA LEU A 620 -11.75 16.43 15.78
C LEU A 620 -13.18 16.88 15.46
N GLU A 621 -13.65 18.01 16.02
CA GLU A 621 -14.97 18.55 15.74
C GLU A 621 -15.14 18.93 14.26
N ARG A 622 -14.17 19.65 13.70
CA ARG A 622 -14.15 20.00 12.26
C ARG A 622 -14.12 18.76 11.38
N ASN A 623 -13.44 17.70 11.79
CA ASN A 623 -13.33 16.47 11.03
C ASN A 623 -14.61 15.61 11.07
N LYS A 624 -15.52 15.79 12.06
CA LYS A 624 -16.81 15.06 12.12
C LYS A 624 -17.68 15.24 10.88
N GLN A 625 -17.56 16.37 10.18
CA GLN A 625 -18.30 16.63 8.94
C GLN A 625 -17.81 15.79 7.75
N PHE A 626 -16.68 15.09 7.89
CA PHE A 626 -16.13 14.16 6.90
C PHE A 626 -16.27 12.72 7.41
N PRO A 627 -17.50 12.16 7.46
CA PRO A 627 -17.71 10.79 7.89
C PRO A 627 -17.09 9.85 6.86
N SER A 628 -15.84 9.44 7.12
CA SER A 628 -15.24 8.30 6.46
C SER A 628 -15.50 7.09 7.33
N ALA A 629 -15.85 5.97 6.71
CA ALA A 629 -15.73 4.70 7.39
C ALA A 629 -14.29 4.53 7.90
N PRO A 630 -14.09 3.99 9.12
CA PRO A 630 -12.77 3.84 9.74
C PRO A 630 -11.89 2.84 8.99
N TYR A 631 -12.50 1.89 8.28
CA TYR A 631 -11.80 0.91 7.47
C TYR A 631 -12.05 1.17 5.99
N SER A 632 -11.02 0.99 5.17
CA SER A 632 -11.20 0.95 3.72
C SER A 632 -10.54 -0.27 3.11
N GLY A 633 -10.98 -0.62 1.91
CA GLY A 633 -10.34 -1.62 1.07
C GLY A 633 -10.66 -1.35 -0.39
N PHE A 634 -10.13 -2.16 -1.28
CA PHE A 634 -10.13 -1.87 -2.71
C PHE A 634 -10.80 -2.96 -3.52
N VAL A 635 -11.49 -2.53 -4.57
CA VAL A 635 -11.73 -3.41 -5.72
C VAL A 635 -10.51 -3.37 -6.64
N ASN A 636 -10.13 -4.52 -7.19
CA ASN A 636 -9.05 -4.58 -8.18
C ASN A 636 -9.52 -4.05 -9.55
N PRO A 637 -8.61 -3.48 -10.37
CA PRO A 637 -8.83 -3.34 -11.80
C PRO A 637 -9.07 -4.69 -12.49
N ILE A 638 -9.82 -4.68 -13.60
CA ILE A 638 -10.09 -5.85 -14.43
C ILE A 638 -9.16 -5.80 -15.64
N LEU A 639 -8.27 -6.79 -15.75
CA LEU A 639 -7.36 -6.94 -16.90
C LEU A 639 -8.04 -7.82 -17.96
N GLU A 640 -8.58 -7.21 -19.02
CA GLU A 640 -9.34 -7.91 -20.06
C GLU A 640 -8.47 -8.16 -21.31
N PRO A 641 -8.01 -9.41 -21.55
CA PRO A 641 -7.23 -9.72 -22.75
C PRO A 641 -8.12 -9.76 -23.99
N LYS A 642 -7.66 -9.11 -25.06
CA LYS A 642 -8.17 -9.31 -26.42
C LYS A 642 -7.29 -10.32 -27.13
N VAL A 643 -7.91 -11.31 -27.75
CA VAL A 643 -7.22 -12.40 -28.45
C VAL A 643 -7.51 -12.40 -29.94
N ASP A 644 -6.54 -12.85 -30.74
CA ASP A 644 -6.74 -13.11 -32.16
C ASP A 644 -7.49 -14.42 -32.43
N ALA A 645 -7.72 -14.74 -33.70
CA ALA A 645 -8.41 -15.96 -34.12
C ALA A 645 -7.68 -17.26 -33.71
N LYS A 646 -6.41 -17.19 -33.30
CA LYS A 646 -5.60 -18.32 -32.82
C LYS A 646 -5.52 -18.38 -31.29
N GLY A 647 -6.20 -17.46 -30.59
CA GLY A 647 -6.19 -17.36 -29.13
C GLY A 647 -4.94 -16.70 -28.54
N LYS A 648 -4.11 -16.03 -29.37
CA LYS A 648 -2.96 -15.26 -28.88
C LYS A 648 -3.44 -13.89 -28.39
N ILE A 649 -2.95 -13.47 -27.23
CA ILE A 649 -3.23 -12.11 -26.71
C ILE A 649 -2.57 -11.08 -27.63
N ILE A 650 -3.35 -10.07 -28.04
CA ILE A 650 -2.88 -8.96 -28.88
C ILE A 650 -2.88 -7.62 -28.15
N SER A 651 -3.69 -7.49 -27.10
CA SER A 651 -3.72 -6.35 -26.19
C SER A 651 -4.45 -6.73 -24.91
N ILE A 652 -4.23 -6.02 -23.82
CA ILE A 652 -4.96 -6.18 -22.56
C ILE A 652 -5.48 -4.81 -22.12
N GLU A 653 -6.80 -4.70 -21.96
CA GLU A 653 -7.45 -3.46 -21.53
C GLU A 653 -7.66 -3.46 -20.02
N VAL A 654 -7.29 -2.36 -19.36
CA VAL A 654 -7.59 -2.15 -17.93
C VAL A 654 -8.97 -1.53 -17.81
N LYS A 655 -9.89 -2.22 -17.13
CA LYS A 655 -11.22 -1.73 -16.79
C LYS A 655 -11.37 -1.60 -15.28
N GLN A 656 -12.41 -0.88 -14.86
CA GLN A 656 -12.79 -0.75 -13.46
C GLN A 656 -14.14 -1.44 -13.21
N PRO A 657 -14.30 -2.18 -12.10
CA PRO A 657 -15.59 -2.74 -11.72
C PRO A 657 -16.55 -1.60 -11.32
N LYS A 658 -17.84 -1.76 -11.63
CA LYS A 658 -18.82 -0.69 -11.33
C LYS A 658 -19.22 -0.69 -9.87
N THR A 659 -19.38 -1.87 -9.27
CA THR A 659 -19.75 -2.05 -7.86
C THR A 659 -18.90 -3.10 -7.17
N PHE A 660 -18.85 -3.07 -5.84
CA PHE A 660 -18.15 -4.11 -5.07
C PHE A 660 -18.79 -5.48 -5.28
N ALA A 661 -20.13 -5.53 -5.27
CA ALA A 661 -20.88 -6.77 -5.46
C ALA A 661 -20.64 -7.41 -6.85
N GLU A 662 -20.50 -6.61 -7.91
CA GLU A 662 -20.20 -7.11 -9.26
C GLU A 662 -18.87 -7.87 -9.29
N GLN A 663 -17.80 -7.27 -8.74
CA GLN A 663 -16.49 -7.92 -8.69
C GLN A 663 -16.52 -9.20 -7.82
N MET A 664 -17.16 -9.14 -6.65
CA MET A 664 -17.22 -10.30 -5.76
C MET A 664 -17.97 -11.48 -6.37
N LEU A 665 -19.07 -11.21 -7.09
CA LEU A 665 -19.82 -12.24 -7.82
C LEU A 665 -19.04 -12.77 -9.03
N ASP A 666 -18.30 -11.92 -9.74
CA ASP A 666 -17.43 -12.36 -10.84
C ASP A 666 -16.32 -13.29 -10.32
N TYR A 667 -15.69 -12.94 -9.19
CA TYR A 667 -14.71 -13.79 -8.53
C TYR A 667 -15.29 -15.13 -8.09
N SER A 668 -16.47 -15.14 -7.45
CA SER A 668 -17.11 -16.39 -7.05
C SER A 668 -17.50 -17.27 -8.24
N LYS A 669 -17.79 -16.68 -9.41
CA LYS A 669 -18.09 -17.41 -10.65
C LYS A 669 -16.85 -17.97 -11.33
N ASN A 670 -15.80 -17.17 -11.47
CA ASN A 670 -14.65 -17.50 -12.32
C ASN A 670 -13.45 -18.08 -11.54
N PHE A 671 -13.40 -17.88 -10.23
CA PHE A 671 -12.29 -18.28 -9.34
C PHE A 671 -12.76 -19.07 -8.11
N GLY A 672 -14.00 -19.57 -8.13
CA GLY A 672 -14.56 -20.45 -7.09
C GLY A 672 -14.13 -21.91 -7.27
N PHE A 673 -12.84 -22.22 -7.07
CA PHE A 673 -12.28 -23.53 -7.42
C PHE A 673 -12.34 -24.60 -6.34
N LEU A 674 -12.58 -24.22 -5.07
CA LEU A 674 -12.62 -25.19 -3.98
C LEU A 674 -14.00 -25.83 -3.80
N PRO A 675 -14.06 -27.08 -3.34
CA PRO A 675 -15.29 -27.63 -2.78
C PRO A 675 -15.74 -26.84 -1.54
N LEU A 676 -16.99 -27.03 -1.13
CA LEU A 676 -17.55 -26.37 0.06
C LEU A 676 -17.03 -26.94 1.39
N GLU A 677 -16.30 -28.04 1.35
CA GLU A 677 -15.65 -28.72 2.47
C GLU A 677 -14.27 -29.17 1.99
N ASN A 678 -13.22 -28.82 2.73
CA ASN A 678 -11.83 -29.04 2.36
C ASN A 678 -11.07 -29.84 3.41
#